data_AF-A0A936EF52-F1
#
_entry.id   AF-A0A936EF52-F1
#
_cell.length_a   1.000
_cell.length_b   1.000
_cell.length_c   1.000
_cell.angle_alpha   90.00
_cell.angle_beta   90.00
_cell.angle_gamma   90.00
#
_symmetry.space_group_name_H-M   'P 1'
#
loop_
_entity.id
_entity.type
_entity.pdbx_description
1 polymer ?
#
loop_
_entity_poly.entity_id
_entity_poly.type
_entity_poly.pdbx_seq_one_letter_code
_entity_poly.pdbx_strand_id
1 'polypeptide(L)'
;MNFRTLLAVGAFSAAVAAQAVTTVATNGVGELVLGFSAPSVDVNVEVALGTAANLFGSGMNYTAFNASIGQNLYQVGRLDVADLSAHFGEWQNRADISWAIVGYSGTSLNNTTWASKDVDMPGTQTAPWNRGTAAAQNGNFGSGVSKMAKALALEVGVSLEYSAVDGSNPFTSIVNVGTLGGNDSWSKQVLTTNQYVQIDLQADTVMTVTPAFSGGVTVADLYQMASGSSGTPGTYIGTFGIDAQGVLWYANNAAAFSPAAGPVITNPPASVIKAPGDDTFFTVAATGTGTLTYQWQVQLLGAGAWADVVADPVYSTVTTPTLTLTAVTANMSTNKYRCLVTDTAGTTTSVSATLTVTLTPVAPTITTQPLPLNLRDGTSGTFTVVATGSLPLNYQWQFRVASADWANATNAAPYSGATSDTLTVTTATSMNGTLYRCVVTNTAGTATSNTATLSVSLPPVIITQPLPQTVPVGATATFTGAATSNVTLTFTWQVLTSPSSEWTTIAAGAPYAITTDSTTTPGTASSTLTVGPATAEMNGRQYRFAVSDGPGGSNSNFALLTVGDAGTASVITTQPLSITKVDGASAAFTVAATGTPPLAYQWQWKSAATAWANIPASSDYSGATTATLTINPVTMAMSGNEYRCTVSNTTGVATSDVVTLTVTPAPVVITSQPASKSVVAGTNTTFTVNATGTTPITYQWKVTANGTEWTAITNAAPYSDATTAELKITAVPKSLTGYGYRCIVTNAAGAVTSTTAVLTVTDAIEGPAIVTQPSSITITRGAPATFTVTVTGTSPTYQWRKGGAAIAGAISSSYTIAHTADADAGAYSVVVSNSAGSVTSIDASLTVVAAPVIDPQPVDTGAALGSSATLTVGATGNGLSYQWFRGGVPVTGASASSLAFAAVAPADAGIYDCLVSDGTGGEILSKPVVLGVTLPAGTRTAGAVSTYLLDIQHPNGAIYDQFLLNGAAGTFSAAPNKIARMSFLDGHDSIVQVEMSGAGSITVVLTGATGPIDPIRYTQTGIQYMKGKATVILAGADASTHFTIYSVGRFTNPGVTRDDGGYYGWADVAVAGIISTNGGLGGIHQGNVEYNAAVGYTGLYAPSVTSVAQAPVIHDIDATVGGTAEPYLYFGPAGSGADGLVTVKMAGGDLKQNNDFNVTVSGLVQVQMVAGQSSNGVLVPGQLCQAHLVNDAGVDVTERLVTGP
;
A
#
# COMPACT_ATOMS: atom_id res chain seq x y z
N MET A 1 -8.66 37.71 18.67
CA MET A 1 -9.37 38.37 19.78
C MET A 1 -9.50 37.40 20.94
N ASN A 2 -9.26 37.84 22.17
CA ASN A 2 -9.44 37.05 23.40
C ASN A 2 -10.25 37.88 24.40
N PHE A 3 -11.34 37.33 24.94
CA PHE A 3 -11.93 37.82 26.18
C PHE A 3 -12.52 36.65 26.97
N ARG A 4 -12.30 36.63 28.29
CA ARG A 4 -12.77 35.58 29.18
C ARG A 4 -13.33 36.18 30.47
N THR A 5 -14.63 35.97 30.67
CA THR A 5 -15.33 35.90 31.97
C THR A 5 -15.09 36.98 33.03
N LEU A 6 -16.16 37.69 33.37
CA LEU A 6 -16.49 37.96 34.78
C LEU A 6 -17.91 37.46 35.07
N LEU A 7 -18.17 36.98 36.29
CA LEU A 7 -19.49 36.56 36.78
C LEU A 7 -20.21 37.74 37.44
N ALA A 8 -21.55 37.79 37.39
CA ALA A 8 -22.41 37.62 38.59
C ALA A 8 -23.90 37.99 38.40
N VAL A 9 -24.79 37.02 38.68
CA VAL A 9 -26.04 37.12 39.49
C VAL A 9 -27.21 38.05 39.06
N GLY A 10 -28.43 37.47 39.04
CA GLY A 10 -29.72 38.19 39.13
C GLY A 10 -30.76 37.79 38.06
N ALA A 11 -31.77 36.93 38.19
CA ALA A 11 -32.38 36.07 39.24
C ALA A 11 -33.88 36.36 39.46
N PHE A 12 -34.75 35.43 39.01
CA PHE A 12 -36.16 35.19 39.38
C PHE A 12 -36.41 33.69 39.09
N SER A 13 -36.85 32.77 39.97
CA SER A 13 -37.78 32.73 41.13
C SER A 13 -39.27 32.61 40.73
N ALA A 14 -40.12 31.76 41.34
CA ALA A 14 -39.95 30.70 42.36
C ALA A 14 -40.29 29.29 41.74
N ALA A 15 -40.98 28.26 42.27
CA ALA A 15 -41.72 27.89 43.51
C ALA A 15 -41.96 26.34 43.50
N VAL A 16 -42.32 25.55 44.54
CA VAL A 16 -42.33 25.67 46.03
C VAL A 16 -42.39 24.23 46.67
N ALA A 17 -41.76 24.08 47.84
CA ALA A 17 -41.84 23.08 48.94
C ALA A 17 -42.67 21.76 48.90
N ALA A 18 -42.14 20.69 49.56
CA ALA A 18 -42.61 20.22 50.89
C ALA A 18 -41.79 19.07 51.58
N GLN A 19 -41.39 19.31 52.84
CA GLN A 19 -41.29 18.41 54.05
C GLN A 19 -40.40 17.13 54.19
N ALA A 20 -39.82 17.04 55.42
CA ALA A 20 -39.69 15.87 56.34
C ALA A 20 -38.55 14.80 56.27
N VAL A 21 -37.40 15.16 56.87
CA VAL A 21 -36.66 14.46 57.98
C VAL A 21 -36.94 12.96 58.30
N THR A 22 -35.87 12.13 58.39
CA THR A 22 -35.56 11.25 59.56
C THR A 22 -34.15 10.60 59.53
N THR A 23 -33.29 10.96 60.51
CA THR A 23 -32.38 10.14 61.39
C THR A 23 -31.72 8.81 60.92
N VAL A 24 -30.51 8.37 61.37
CA VAL A 24 -29.70 8.64 62.60
C VAL A 24 -28.18 8.77 62.27
N ALA A 25 -27.41 9.38 63.20
CA ALA A 25 -25.93 9.50 63.25
C ALA A 25 -25.21 8.16 63.63
N THR A 26 -23.92 8.01 63.99
CA THR A 26 -22.87 8.87 64.64
C THR A 26 -21.44 8.30 64.42
N ASN A 27 -20.42 9.18 64.47
CA ASN A 27 -19.04 9.00 65.01
C ASN A 27 -18.15 7.83 64.47
N GLY A 28 -16.81 7.84 64.59
CA GLY A 28 -15.88 8.78 65.23
C GLY A 28 -14.42 8.44 64.89
N VAL A 29 -13.45 9.08 65.56
CA VAL A 29 -12.00 9.02 65.22
C VAL A 29 -11.19 8.15 66.20
N GLY A 30 -10.19 7.44 65.66
CA GLY A 30 -9.07 6.81 66.38
C GLY A 30 -9.37 5.43 66.96
N GLU A 31 -8.39 4.59 67.32
CA GLU A 31 -6.98 4.42 66.96
C GLU A 31 -6.48 3.23 67.81
N LEU A 32 -5.50 2.46 67.33
CA LEU A 32 -4.50 1.70 68.12
C LEU A 32 -4.94 0.70 69.23
N VAL A 33 -4.47 -0.57 69.14
CA VAL A 33 -3.57 -1.23 70.13
C VAL A 33 -3.38 -2.73 69.84
N LEU A 34 -2.14 -3.07 69.48
CA LEU A 34 -1.30 -4.25 69.81
C LEU A 34 -1.91 -5.61 70.23
N GLY A 35 -1.33 -6.71 69.73
CA GLY A 35 -1.38 -8.02 70.42
C GLY A 35 -1.05 -9.25 69.56
N PHE A 36 0.22 -9.58 69.34
CA PHE A 36 0.65 -10.83 68.67
C PHE A 36 0.95 -11.97 69.67
N SER A 37 0.66 -13.21 69.28
CA SER A 37 1.42 -14.40 69.69
C SER A 37 1.40 -15.48 68.60
N ALA A 38 2.59 -15.90 68.15
CA ALA A 38 2.80 -16.97 67.17
C ALA A 38 3.27 -18.27 67.90
N PRO A 39 3.50 -19.39 67.18
CA PRO A 39 4.77 -19.60 66.44
C PRO A 39 4.55 -20.12 64.99
N SER A 40 5.25 -19.57 63.99
CA SER A 40 6.49 -20.07 63.31
C SER A 40 6.33 -21.43 62.59
N VAL A 41 7.05 -21.77 61.51
CA VAL A 41 8.37 -21.34 60.95
C VAL A 41 8.15 -21.10 59.44
N ASP A 42 8.44 -19.94 58.82
CA ASP A 42 9.75 -19.36 58.44
C ASP A 42 10.54 -20.28 57.46
N VAL A 43 11.43 -19.90 56.53
CA VAL A 43 12.57 -18.95 56.43
C VAL A 43 12.92 -18.88 54.91
N ASN A 44 13.43 -17.84 54.21
CA ASN A 44 13.56 -16.37 54.38
C ASN A 44 13.85 -15.77 52.95
N VAL A 45 13.61 -14.49 52.59
CA VAL A 45 14.16 -13.19 53.09
C VAL A 45 15.64 -13.00 52.63
N GLU A 46 16.17 -11.83 52.20
CA GLU A 46 15.78 -10.42 52.44
C GLU A 46 16.35 -9.35 51.43
N VAL A 47 15.66 -8.19 51.37
CA VAL A 47 16.14 -6.76 51.39
C VAL A 47 17.28 -6.21 50.49
N ALA A 48 16.84 -5.46 49.45
CA ALA A 48 16.89 -3.98 49.30
C ALA A 48 18.19 -3.15 49.01
N LEU A 49 17.93 -1.84 48.79
CA LEU A 49 18.81 -0.67 48.59
C LEU A 49 19.49 -0.50 47.21
N GLY A 50 19.68 0.76 46.80
CA GLY A 50 20.55 1.15 45.68
C GLY A 50 19.88 1.93 44.55
N THR A 51 20.00 3.27 44.57
CA THR A 51 19.72 4.13 43.40
C THR A 51 20.94 4.20 42.48
N ALA A 52 20.84 3.79 41.21
CA ALA A 52 21.78 4.20 40.15
C ALA A 52 21.24 3.93 38.73
N ALA A 53 21.90 4.56 37.76
CA ALA A 53 21.59 4.50 36.34
C ALA A 53 22.12 3.22 35.64
N ASN A 54 21.29 2.62 34.79
CA ASN A 54 21.44 2.57 33.31
C ASN A 54 22.69 1.90 32.64
N LEU A 55 22.54 1.50 31.37
CA LEU A 55 23.55 1.06 30.37
C LEU A 55 24.17 -0.39 30.43
N PHE A 56 24.13 -1.07 29.26
CA PHE A 56 24.94 -2.17 28.65
C PHE A 56 25.72 -3.22 29.52
N GLY A 57 25.92 -4.49 29.10
CA GLY A 57 25.53 -5.23 27.88
C GLY A 57 26.45 -6.44 27.55
N SER A 58 26.03 -7.30 26.60
CA SER A 58 26.72 -8.51 26.02
C SER A 58 26.66 -9.85 26.80
N GLY A 59 26.65 -11.04 26.16
CA GLY A 59 26.46 -11.36 24.73
C GLY A 59 26.71 -12.84 24.35
N MET A 60 26.29 -13.25 23.13
CA MET A 60 26.54 -14.57 22.45
C MET A 60 25.87 -15.83 23.07
N ASN A 61 25.56 -16.93 22.35
CA ASN A 61 25.65 -17.25 20.91
C ASN A 61 24.54 -18.24 20.43
N TYR A 62 24.54 -18.63 19.14
CA TYR A 62 23.44 -19.36 18.45
C TYR A 62 23.80 -20.77 17.94
N THR A 63 22.83 -21.47 17.30
CA THR A 63 22.89 -22.79 16.58
C THR A 63 22.75 -24.06 17.46
N ALA A 64 22.24 -25.23 16.99
CA ALA A 64 21.96 -25.71 15.62
C ALA A 64 20.86 -26.84 15.52
N PHE A 65 20.42 -27.16 14.28
CA PHE A 65 19.62 -28.35 13.79
C PHE A 65 18.15 -28.54 14.29
N ASN A 66 17.11 -28.90 13.50
CA ASN A 66 16.88 -29.45 12.13
C ASN A 66 17.07 -31.00 11.99
N ALA A 67 16.35 -31.82 11.19
CA ALA A 67 15.28 -31.63 10.17
C ALA A 67 14.27 -32.81 10.14
N SER A 68 13.06 -32.68 9.59
CA SER A 68 12.66 -33.13 8.22
C SER A 68 11.27 -32.56 7.88
N ILE A 69 10.97 -31.92 6.73
CA ILE A 69 11.08 -32.28 5.29
C ILE A 69 9.98 -33.29 4.88
N GLY A 70 9.09 -33.03 3.91
CA GLY A 70 8.86 -31.86 3.03
C GLY A 70 7.44 -31.94 2.39
N GLN A 71 7.04 -31.20 1.34
CA GLN A 71 7.70 -30.24 0.43
C GLN A 71 6.66 -29.20 -0.11
N ASN A 72 7.11 -28.21 -0.91
CA ASN A 72 6.55 -27.71 -2.20
C ASN A 72 5.01 -27.59 -2.44
N LEU A 73 4.47 -26.59 -3.15
CA LEU A 73 4.98 -25.34 -3.76
C LEU A 73 3.80 -24.38 -3.98
N TYR A 74 4.03 -23.08 -4.19
CA TYR A 74 3.03 -22.16 -4.76
C TYR A 74 3.38 -21.85 -6.23
N GLN A 75 2.45 -22.05 -7.15
CA GLN A 75 2.52 -21.47 -8.50
C GLN A 75 1.11 -21.27 -9.08
N VAL A 76 0.89 -20.14 -9.76
CA VAL A 76 -0.37 -19.81 -10.44
C VAL A 76 -0.17 -19.95 -11.95
N GLY A 77 -1.03 -20.71 -12.64
CA GLY A 77 -0.98 -20.78 -14.10
C GLY A 77 -1.94 -21.75 -14.80
N ARG A 78 -2.88 -21.16 -15.55
CA ARG A 78 -3.43 -21.64 -16.84
C ARG A 78 -4.43 -22.83 -16.94
N LEU A 79 -5.63 -22.46 -17.44
CA LEU A 79 -6.26 -22.91 -18.71
C LEU A 79 -7.24 -24.12 -18.74
N ASP A 80 -8.51 -23.78 -19.00
CA ASP A 80 -9.48 -24.35 -19.97
C ASP A 80 -10.17 -25.74 -19.89
N VAL A 81 -11.52 -25.62 -19.92
CA VAL A 81 -12.50 -26.26 -20.84
C VAL A 81 -13.28 -27.52 -20.42
N ALA A 82 -14.62 -27.44 -20.68
CA ALA A 82 -15.67 -28.47 -20.72
C ALA A 82 -16.05 -29.18 -19.38
N ASP A 83 -17.26 -29.69 -19.14
CA ASP A 83 -18.65 -29.51 -19.65
C ASP A 83 -19.58 -30.36 -18.71
N LEU A 84 -20.92 -30.28 -18.60
CA LEU A 84 -22.08 -29.54 -19.17
C LEU A 84 -23.15 -29.48 -18.01
N SER A 85 -24.45 -29.12 -18.05
CA SER A 85 -25.44 -28.64 -19.04
C SER A 85 -26.68 -28.05 -18.32
N ALA A 86 -27.29 -26.98 -18.87
CA ALA A 86 -28.74 -26.62 -18.83
C ALA A 86 -29.49 -26.50 -17.46
N HIS A 87 -30.47 -25.61 -17.25
CA HIS A 87 -31.45 -25.03 -18.19
C HIS A 87 -31.59 -23.50 -18.10
N PHE A 88 -32.34 -22.93 -19.06
CA PHE A 88 -32.41 -21.49 -19.38
C PHE A 88 -33.86 -21.03 -19.65
N GLY A 89 -34.08 -19.71 -19.60
CA GLY A 89 -35.27 -19.01 -20.15
C GLY A 89 -36.19 -18.36 -19.10
N GLU A 90 -36.89 -17.24 -19.36
CA GLU A 90 -36.98 -16.30 -20.51
C GLU A 90 -37.42 -14.90 -19.97
N TRP A 91 -37.25 -13.73 -20.61
CA TRP A 91 -36.75 -13.39 -21.96
C TRP A 91 -36.11 -11.96 -22.06
N GLN A 92 -35.73 -11.64 -23.30
CA GLN A 92 -35.33 -10.38 -23.95
C GLN A 92 -35.73 -9.00 -23.34
N ASN A 93 -34.78 -8.05 -23.37
CA ASN A 93 -34.66 -7.13 -24.53
C ASN A 93 -33.22 -6.59 -24.71
N ARG A 94 -32.80 -6.26 -25.94
CA ARG A 94 -31.43 -5.80 -26.29
C ARG A 94 -31.38 -4.83 -27.48
N ALA A 95 -30.30 -4.05 -27.56
CA ALA A 95 -29.77 -3.50 -28.82
C ALA A 95 -28.23 -3.35 -28.73
N ASP A 96 -27.48 -4.33 -29.25
CA ASP A 96 -26.04 -4.25 -29.55
C ASP A 96 -25.83 -4.00 -31.07
N ILE A 97 -24.57 -3.90 -31.53
CA ILE A 97 -23.97 -4.26 -32.87
C ILE A 97 -22.84 -3.27 -33.24
N SER A 98 -21.68 -3.63 -33.84
CA SER A 98 -20.89 -4.88 -33.93
C SER A 98 -19.48 -4.57 -34.51
N TRP A 99 -18.35 -5.02 -33.96
CA TRP A 99 -17.57 -6.26 -34.29
C TRP A 99 -16.43 -6.19 -35.34
N ALA A 100 -15.32 -6.89 -35.00
CA ALA A 100 -14.45 -7.73 -35.84
C ALA A 100 -13.37 -7.15 -36.80
N ILE A 101 -12.41 -8.03 -37.13
CA ILE A 101 -11.19 -7.87 -37.95
C ILE A 101 -11.10 -9.07 -38.91
N VAL A 102 -10.59 -8.91 -40.15
CA VAL A 102 -9.72 -9.90 -40.87
C VAL A 102 -9.25 -9.35 -42.24
N GLY A 103 -7.96 -9.57 -42.56
CA GLY A 103 -7.49 -10.07 -43.87
C GLY A 103 -7.56 -9.24 -45.16
N TYR A 104 -6.42 -8.65 -45.53
CA TYR A 104 -5.97 -8.23 -46.89
C TYR A 104 -6.68 -8.81 -48.13
N SER A 105 -6.96 -7.95 -49.12
CA SER A 105 -6.42 -8.04 -50.50
C SER A 105 -6.88 -6.87 -51.40
N GLY A 106 -6.23 -6.69 -52.58
CA GLY A 106 -6.91 -6.17 -53.79
C GLY A 106 -6.94 -4.66 -54.07
N THR A 107 -5.88 -4.15 -54.71
CA THR A 107 -5.89 -3.20 -55.86
C THR A 107 -6.88 -2.02 -55.94
N SER A 108 -6.31 -0.83 -56.23
CA SER A 108 -7.01 0.40 -56.61
C SER A 108 -7.58 0.41 -58.04
N LEU A 109 -8.59 1.27 -58.31
CA LEU A 109 -8.45 2.46 -59.19
C LEU A 109 -9.76 3.24 -59.42
N ASN A 110 -9.60 4.49 -59.91
CA ASN A 110 -10.59 5.37 -60.55
C ASN A 110 -11.62 6.11 -59.66
N ASN A 111 -12.09 7.32 -59.98
CA ASN A 111 -11.51 8.48 -60.71
C ASN A 111 -12.43 9.73 -60.47
N THR A 112 -11.98 10.94 -60.82
CA THR A 112 -12.77 12.20 -61.01
C THR A 112 -13.45 12.81 -59.75
N THR A 113 -13.51 14.13 -59.52
CA THR A 113 -12.96 15.31 -60.24
C THR A 113 -12.73 16.53 -59.32
N TRP A 114 -12.15 17.60 -59.89
CA TRP A 114 -11.84 18.94 -59.36
C TRP A 114 -12.83 19.58 -58.35
N ALA A 115 -12.46 20.42 -57.36
CA ALA A 115 -11.32 21.33 -57.07
C ALA A 115 -11.54 22.84 -57.40
N SER A 116 -10.89 23.72 -56.61
CA SER A 116 -10.96 25.20 -56.59
C SER A 116 -12.29 25.80 -56.06
N LYS A 117 -12.37 27.04 -55.52
CA LYS A 117 -11.50 28.23 -55.74
C LYS A 117 -11.57 29.30 -54.62
N ASP A 118 -10.40 29.88 -54.28
CA ASP A 118 -9.97 31.27 -53.93
C ASP A 118 -10.99 32.35 -53.41
N VAL A 119 -10.67 33.46 -52.68
CA VAL A 119 -9.40 34.08 -52.17
C VAL A 119 -9.67 35.19 -51.09
N ASP A 120 -8.61 35.82 -50.56
CA ASP A 120 -8.46 37.17 -49.89
C ASP A 120 -8.18 37.31 -48.36
N MET A 121 -7.31 38.29 -48.03
CA MET A 121 -6.88 38.78 -46.69
C MET A 121 -6.46 40.26 -46.75
N PRO A 122 -6.62 41.08 -45.68
CA PRO A 122 -5.46 41.56 -44.87
C PRO A 122 -5.77 41.84 -43.36
N GLY A 123 -4.85 42.20 -42.45
CA GLY A 123 -3.38 42.26 -42.56
C GLY A 123 -2.55 43.01 -41.47
N THR A 124 -3.11 43.59 -40.39
CA THR A 124 -2.36 44.44 -39.40
C THR A 124 -2.52 43.97 -37.94
N GLN A 125 -1.46 43.54 -37.23
CA GLN A 125 -0.45 44.34 -36.46
C GLN A 125 -0.94 44.98 -35.14
N THR A 126 -0.52 44.43 -33.98
CA THR A 126 0.42 45.06 -32.99
C THR A 126 0.51 44.25 -31.66
N ALA A 127 1.58 44.47 -30.90
CA ALA A 127 1.77 44.10 -29.48
C ALA A 127 2.56 45.24 -28.79
N PRO A 128 2.63 45.34 -27.43
CA PRO A 128 3.91 45.01 -26.80
C PRO A 128 3.91 44.61 -25.28
N TRP A 129 5.04 44.02 -24.85
CA TRP A 129 5.64 44.05 -23.49
C TRP A 129 4.95 43.26 -22.33
N ASN A 130 5.66 42.79 -21.29
CA ASN A 130 7.09 42.91 -20.94
C ASN A 130 7.73 41.59 -20.40
N ARG A 131 9.02 41.62 -19.99
CA ARG A 131 9.90 40.45 -19.75
C ARG A 131 10.75 40.58 -18.45
N GLY A 132 11.16 39.45 -17.85
CA GLY A 132 12.25 39.34 -16.85
C GLY A 132 11.91 38.36 -15.71
N THR A 133 12.58 37.24 -15.37
CA THR A 133 13.95 36.65 -15.51
C THR A 133 14.96 36.87 -14.37
N ALA A 134 14.80 36.05 -13.32
CA ALA A 134 15.81 35.23 -12.62
C ALA A 134 17.23 35.75 -12.29
N ALA A 135 17.58 35.70 -10.99
CA ALA A 135 18.92 35.46 -10.42
C ALA A 135 18.77 35.08 -8.91
N ALA A 136 19.78 34.64 -8.15
CA ALA A 136 20.73 33.53 -8.32
C ALA A 136 21.58 33.36 -7.01
N GLN A 137 21.94 32.11 -6.67
CA GLN A 137 23.03 31.69 -5.75
C GLN A 137 22.96 31.86 -4.20
N ASN A 138 23.38 30.76 -3.54
CA ASN A 138 24.22 30.60 -2.34
C ASN A 138 23.76 31.05 -0.93
N GLY A 139 23.63 30.05 -0.05
CA GLY A 139 23.60 30.10 1.43
C GLY A 139 23.53 28.66 1.97
N ASN A 140 24.22 28.32 3.07
CA ASN A 140 24.46 26.90 3.46
C ASN A 140 24.51 26.65 4.98
N PHE A 141 24.37 25.37 5.37
CA PHE A 141 24.56 24.70 6.68
C PHE A 141 23.45 24.71 7.76
N GLY A 142 23.11 23.48 8.19
CA GLY A 142 22.64 23.13 9.55
C GLY A 142 21.12 22.93 9.74
N SER A 143 20.63 21.93 10.50
CA SER A 143 21.27 20.70 11.03
C SER A 143 20.22 19.65 11.47
N GLY A 144 20.56 18.35 11.41
CA GLY A 144 19.81 17.22 12.04
C GLY A 144 18.46 16.81 11.39
N VAL A 145 17.93 15.59 11.53
CA VAL A 145 18.46 14.33 12.12
C VAL A 145 17.91 13.13 11.31
N SER A 146 18.70 12.05 11.16
CA SER A 146 18.33 10.78 10.49
C SER A 146 17.44 9.86 11.39
N LYS A 147 16.78 8.76 10.97
CA LYS A 147 16.96 7.73 9.91
C LYS A 147 15.56 7.28 9.42
N MET A 148 15.31 6.81 8.18
CA MET A 148 15.79 5.58 7.51
C MET A 148 15.49 4.29 8.31
N ALA A 149 15.01 3.17 7.76
CA ALA A 149 14.75 2.76 6.36
C ALA A 149 13.54 1.75 6.34
N LYS A 150 13.19 0.97 5.30
CA LYS A 150 14.00 0.37 4.23
C LYS A 150 13.12 -0.15 3.08
N ALA A 151 13.56 0.06 1.84
CA ALA A 151 13.12 -0.70 0.67
C ALA A 151 14.29 -1.55 0.15
N LEU A 152 13.98 -2.68 -0.48
CA LEU A 152 14.89 -3.52 -1.27
C LEU A 152 14.73 -3.12 -2.76
N ALA A 153 15.71 -3.30 -3.66
CA ALA A 153 17.04 -3.89 -3.54
C ALA A 153 17.97 -3.38 -4.68
N LEU A 154 19.14 -4.04 -4.80
CA LEU A 154 19.89 -4.28 -6.03
C LEU A 154 20.93 -3.22 -6.48
N GLU A 155 22.14 -3.36 -5.94
CA GLU A 155 23.30 -3.73 -6.78
C GLU A 155 24.38 -4.42 -5.91
N VAL A 156 25.23 -5.24 -6.53
CA VAL A 156 26.34 -5.95 -5.85
C VAL A 156 27.58 -5.91 -6.75
N GLY A 157 28.61 -5.21 -6.28
CA GLY A 157 29.95 -5.20 -6.85
C GLY A 157 30.95 -4.90 -5.74
N VAL A 158 31.97 -5.76 -5.59
CA VAL A 158 32.88 -5.73 -4.42
C VAL A 158 34.30 -5.45 -4.86
N SER A 159 34.94 -4.46 -4.24
CA SER A 159 36.41 -4.32 -4.24
C SER A 159 36.91 -3.79 -2.90
N LEU A 160 37.44 -4.72 -2.10
CA LEU A 160 38.45 -4.57 -1.05
C LEU A 160 39.65 -3.72 -1.55
N GLU A 161 40.54 -3.15 -0.73
CA GLU A 161 40.60 -2.73 0.69
C GLU A 161 41.96 -1.99 0.86
N TYR A 162 42.34 -1.59 2.10
CA TYR A 162 43.70 -1.19 2.52
C TYR A 162 44.29 0.15 2.00
N SER A 163 45.23 0.83 2.67
CA SER A 163 45.33 1.14 4.12
C SER A 163 46.37 2.26 4.39
N ALA A 164 45.90 3.41 4.89
CA ALA A 164 46.49 4.27 5.93
C ALA A 164 47.98 4.80 5.89
N VAL A 165 48.27 5.61 6.92
CA VAL A 165 49.58 6.01 7.49
C VAL A 165 50.29 7.27 6.95
N ASP A 166 49.89 8.40 7.55
CA ASP A 166 50.76 9.45 8.15
C ASP A 166 51.61 10.37 7.24
N GLY A 167 52.21 11.43 7.82
CA GLY A 167 53.40 12.07 7.27
C GLY A 167 53.42 13.59 7.08
N SER A 168 53.20 14.38 8.15
CA SER A 168 53.78 15.73 8.36
C SER A 168 53.84 16.78 7.22
N ASN A 169 53.13 17.89 7.42
CA ASN A 169 53.32 19.19 6.73
C ASN A 169 54.74 19.77 6.96
N PRO A 170 55.32 20.55 6.02
CA PRO A 170 55.65 21.94 6.40
C PRO A 170 55.42 23.02 5.33
N PHE A 171 55.35 24.27 5.78
CA PHE A 171 55.12 25.51 5.02
C PHE A 171 56.43 26.26 4.65
N THR A 172 56.30 27.37 3.90
CA THR A 172 57.27 28.48 3.66
C THR A 172 58.44 28.21 2.67
N SER A 173 58.96 29.17 1.88
CA SER A 173 58.54 30.54 1.49
C SER A 173 59.42 31.08 0.31
N ILE A 174 59.29 32.39 -0.05
CA ILE A 174 60.19 33.23 -0.91
C ILE A 174 59.98 33.07 -2.45
N VAL A 175 59.76 34.07 -3.36
CA VAL A 175 59.96 35.56 -3.50
C VAL A 175 61.34 35.92 -4.12
N ASN A 176 61.59 36.77 -5.14
CA ASN A 176 60.91 37.82 -5.94
C ASN A 176 61.57 37.85 -7.37
N VAL A 177 61.44 38.75 -8.37
CA VAL A 177 60.76 40.04 -8.65
C VAL A 177 60.46 40.11 -10.17
N GLY A 178 59.54 40.99 -10.64
CA GLY A 178 59.48 41.46 -12.03
C GLY A 178 58.26 42.37 -12.30
N THR A 179 58.45 43.62 -12.75
CA THR A 179 57.42 44.68 -12.76
C THR A 179 57.06 45.25 -14.15
N LEU A 180 55.99 46.07 -14.19
CA LEU A 180 55.32 46.76 -15.32
C LEU A 180 54.20 45.92 -16.01
N GLY A 181 52.96 46.40 -16.20
CA GLY A 181 52.29 47.61 -15.70
C GLY A 181 51.29 48.21 -16.72
N GLY A 182 50.12 48.69 -16.28
CA GLY A 182 49.21 49.51 -17.12
C GLY A 182 47.75 49.02 -17.22
N ASN A 183 46.85 49.81 -16.64
CA ASN A 183 45.41 49.61 -16.47
C ASN A 183 44.54 49.51 -17.75
N ASP A 184 43.38 48.87 -17.59
CA ASP A 184 42.01 49.25 -18.01
C ASP A 184 41.73 50.06 -19.29
N SER A 185 40.75 49.60 -20.08
CA SER A 185 39.66 50.44 -20.63
C SER A 185 38.46 49.62 -21.15
N TRP A 186 37.25 50.18 -21.06
CA TRP A 186 35.99 49.48 -21.38
C TRP A 186 35.46 49.70 -22.82
N SER A 187 34.93 48.64 -23.43
CA SER A 187 33.77 48.66 -24.36
C SER A 187 33.18 47.23 -24.41
N LYS A 188 31.87 46.96 -24.36
CA LYS A 188 30.68 47.47 -25.08
C LYS A 188 30.52 46.85 -26.47
N GLN A 189 29.30 46.34 -26.73
CA GLN A 189 28.71 45.81 -27.98
C GLN A 189 29.00 44.36 -28.44
N VAL A 190 27.89 43.67 -28.71
CA VAL A 190 27.61 42.77 -29.85
C VAL A 190 28.56 41.59 -30.09
N LEU A 191 28.07 40.40 -29.73
CA LEU A 191 28.56 39.12 -30.28
C LEU A 191 27.78 38.78 -31.57
N THR A 192 28.49 38.64 -32.68
CA THR A 192 27.97 38.09 -33.93
C THR A 192 28.92 37.02 -34.49
N THR A 193 28.39 35.79 -34.60
CA THR A 193 28.71 34.75 -35.61
C THR A 193 30.14 34.20 -35.77
N ASN A 194 30.20 32.86 -35.66
CA ASN A 194 30.90 31.91 -36.54
C ASN A 194 32.43 31.67 -36.49
N GLN A 195 32.73 30.39 -36.22
CA GLN A 195 33.63 29.49 -36.97
C GLN A 195 35.17 29.64 -36.89
N TYR A 196 35.73 28.87 -35.94
CA TYR A 196 36.56 27.67 -36.18
C TYR A 196 37.79 27.66 -37.13
N VAL A 197 38.87 27.08 -36.57
CA VAL A 197 40.04 26.43 -37.22
C VAL A 197 41.04 27.34 -37.96
N GLN A 198 42.24 27.48 -37.39
CA GLN A 198 43.41 26.75 -37.91
C GLN A 198 44.48 26.54 -36.80
N ILE A 199 45.15 25.39 -36.84
CA ILE A 199 46.47 25.18 -36.22
C ILE A 199 47.40 24.84 -37.39
N ASP A 200 48.57 25.46 -37.44
CA ASP A 200 49.63 25.14 -38.41
C ASP A 200 50.82 24.45 -37.71
N LEU A 201 51.66 23.75 -38.49
CA LEU A 201 52.58 22.72 -37.97
C LEU A 201 54.05 22.90 -38.41
N GLN A 202 54.92 22.09 -37.77
CA GLN A 202 56.32 21.79 -38.11
C GLN A 202 57.35 22.87 -37.68
N ALA A 203 58.61 22.53 -37.36
CA ALA A 203 59.33 21.25 -37.31
C ALA A 203 59.99 21.06 -35.90
N ASP A 204 60.66 19.96 -35.52
CA ASP A 204 61.15 18.77 -36.25
C ASP A 204 60.83 17.48 -35.41
N THR A 205 61.54 16.35 -35.28
CA THR A 205 62.90 15.91 -35.66
C THR A 205 62.95 14.40 -36.01
N VAL A 206 63.98 14.00 -36.74
CA VAL A 206 64.19 12.67 -37.35
C VAL A 206 64.32 11.49 -36.37
N MET A 207 63.63 10.38 -36.66
CA MET A 207 64.17 9.01 -36.50
C MET A 207 63.55 8.05 -37.54
N THR A 208 64.36 7.12 -38.08
CA THR A 208 63.95 6.12 -39.08
C THR A 208 63.38 4.82 -38.49
N VAL A 209 62.65 4.07 -39.33
CA VAL A 209 61.72 2.99 -38.94
C VAL A 209 62.38 1.62 -38.77
N THR A 210 61.88 0.80 -37.83
CA THR A 210 61.80 -0.67 -37.98
C THR A 210 60.54 -1.17 -37.25
N PRO A 211 59.67 -1.99 -37.87
CA PRO A 211 58.38 -2.37 -37.29
C PRO A 211 58.46 -3.66 -36.43
N ALA A 212 57.57 -3.75 -35.44
CA ALA A 212 57.27 -4.99 -34.72
C ALA A 212 55.75 -5.05 -34.45
N PHE A 213 55.02 -5.78 -35.29
CA PHE A 213 53.59 -6.09 -35.08
C PHE A 213 53.43 -7.47 -34.45
N SER A 214 52.60 -7.57 -33.41
CA SER A 214 52.13 -8.84 -32.85
C SER A 214 50.71 -8.68 -32.31
N GLY A 215 49.76 -9.40 -32.91
CA GLY A 215 48.32 -9.25 -32.67
C GLY A 215 47.60 -8.70 -33.91
N GLY A 216 46.71 -9.52 -34.48
CA GLY A 216 46.02 -9.20 -35.74
C GLY A 216 44.84 -8.23 -35.58
N VAL A 217 44.55 -7.52 -36.67
CA VAL A 217 43.38 -6.64 -36.83
C VAL A 217 42.10 -7.50 -37.00
N THR A 218 40.90 -6.89 -37.07
CA THR A 218 39.69 -7.58 -37.55
C THR A 218 38.91 -6.73 -38.57
N VAL A 219 37.77 -7.24 -39.04
CA VAL A 219 37.32 -7.08 -40.42
C VAL A 219 36.29 -5.94 -40.64
N ALA A 220 35.97 -5.16 -39.61
CA ALA A 220 34.87 -4.19 -39.64
C ALA A 220 35.23 -2.80 -40.20
N ASP A 221 36.47 -2.34 -40.07
CA ASP A 221 36.82 -0.91 -40.09
C ASP A 221 37.16 -0.33 -41.49
N LEU A 222 36.67 -0.92 -42.58
CA LEU A 222 37.24 -0.67 -43.92
C LEU A 222 36.27 -0.58 -45.12
N TYR A 223 35.05 -0.07 -44.95
CA TYR A 223 34.21 0.34 -46.10
C TYR A 223 33.90 1.85 -46.12
N GLN A 224 34.17 2.46 -47.26
CA GLN A 224 34.03 3.90 -47.59
C GLN A 224 32.63 4.44 -47.21
N MET A 225 32.43 5.68 -46.77
CA MET A 225 33.09 6.96 -47.16
C MET A 225 33.06 7.25 -48.67
N ALA A 226 31.99 6.84 -49.34
CA ALA A 226 31.65 7.24 -50.70
C ALA A 226 30.71 8.46 -50.68
N SER A 227 30.76 9.25 -51.77
CA SER A 227 29.87 10.39 -52.09
C SER A 227 28.41 10.21 -51.65
N GLY A 228 27.69 11.21 -51.16
CA GLY A 228 27.84 12.65 -51.39
C GLY A 228 26.62 13.16 -52.19
N SER A 229 26.07 14.32 -51.79
CA SER A 229 24.82 14.93 -52.31
C SER A 229 23.52 14.12 -52.22
N SER A 230 22.55 14.65 -51.46
CA SER A 230 21.09 14.51 -51.66
C SER A 230 20.50 13.17 -52.11
N GLY A 231 20.04 12.33 -51.16
CA GLY A 231 19.08 11.25 -51.44
C GLY A 231 19.14 10.07 -50.48
N THR A 232 17.99 9.47 -50.20
CA THR A 232 17.81 8.10 -49.67
C THR A 232 17.76 7.09 -50.83
N PRO A 233 17.82 5.75 -50.61
CA PRO A 233 18.28 4.97 -49.44
C PRO A 233 19.34 3.88 -49.82
N GLY A 234 19.82 3.06 -48.87
CA GLY A 234 20.64 1.86 -49.20
C GLY A 234 21.19 1.09 -47.99
N THR A 235 21.72 -0.13 -48.21
CA THR A 235 22.26 -1.02 -47.15
C THR A 235 23.52 -1.78 -47.63
N TYR A 236 24.38 -2.17 -46.68
CA TYR A 236 25.61 -2.98 -46.83
C TYR A 236 25.38 -4.35 -47.55
N ILE A 237 26.38 -5.12 -48.02
CA ILE A 237 27.46 -5.81 -47.25
C ILE A 237 28.62 -6.25 -48.18
N GLY A 238 29.85 -6.29 -47.66
CA GLY A 238 31.01 -7.01 -48.21
C GLY A 238 32.10 -7.22 -47.14
N THR A 239 32.79 -8.37 -47.14
CA THR A 239 33.68 -8.81 -46.05
C THR A 239 35.17 -8.80 -46.40
N PHE A 240 36.03 -8.57 -45.40
CA PHE A 240 37.50 -8.62 -45.48
C PHE A 240 38.06 -9.91 -44.87
N GLY A 241 39.35 -10.17 -45.08
CA GLY A 241 40.10 -11.27 -44.46
C GLY A 241 41.52 -10.85 -44.05
N ILE A 242 42.15 -11.65 -43.19
CA ILE A 242 43.53 -11.48 -42.72
C ILE A 242 44.22 -12.85 -42.78
N ASP A 243 45.48 -12.88 -43.24
CA ASP A 243 46.30 -14.09 -43.29
C ASP A 243 47.16 -14.31 -42.04
N ALA A 244 47.96 -15.38 -42.05
CA ALA A 244 48.76 -15.82 -40.91
C ALA A 244 49.92 -14.88 -40.52
N GLN A 245 50.07 -13.74 -41.20
CA GLN A 245 51.07 -12.71 -40.95
C GLN A 245 50.45 -11.37 -40.50
N GLY A 246 49.12 -11.31 -40.34
CA GLY A 246 48.41 -10.16 -39.77
C GLY A 246 48.08 -9.05 -40.77
N VAL A 247 48.21 -9.31 -42.08
CA VAL A 247 47.93 -8.34 -43.14
C VAL A 247 46.49 -8.48 -43.63
N LEU A 248 45.74 -7.37 -43.65
CA LEU A 248 44.42 -7.26 -44.28
C LEU A 248 44.55 -7.41 -45.80
N TRP A 249 43.80 -8.35 -46.38
CA TRP A 249 43.70 -8.52 -47.82
C TRP A 249 42.26 -8.37 -48.31
N TYR A 250 42.11 -7.68 -49.44
CA TYR A 250 40.87 -7.55 -50.21
C TYR A 250 41.20 -7.90 -51.66
N ALA A 251 40.87 -9.13 -52.07
CA ALA A 251 41.43 -9.75 -53.27
C ALA A 251 40.37 -9.97 -54.36
N ASN A 252 40.01 -8.91 -55.09
CA ASN A 252 39.26 -9.02 -56.35
C ASN A 252 40.19 -9.41 -57.51
N ASN A 253 40.74 -10.62 -57.42
CA ASN A 253 41.54 -11.38 -58.41
C ASN A 253 42.97 -10.92 -58.78
N ALA A 254 43.87 -11.90 -58.62
CA ALA A 254 44.97 -12.29 -59.51
C ALA A 254 46.36 -11.61 -59.48
N ALA A 255 47.37 -12.51 -59.53
CA ALA A 255 48.78 -12.35 -59.94
C ALA A 255 49.77 -11.63 -59.00
N ALA A 256 50.75 -12.39 -58.52
CA ALA A 256 52.03 -11.94 -57.98
C ALA A 256 53.18 -12.81 -58.56
N PHE A 257 54.42 -12.33 -58.48
CA PHE A 257 55.59 -12.92 -59.16
C PHE A 257 56.64 -13.43 -58.15
N SER A 258 57.65 -14.17 -58.64
CA SER A 258 58.82 -14.70 -57.90
C SER A 258 58.56 -15.97 -57.05
N PRO A 259 59.58 -16.84 -56.82
CA PRO A 259 60.96 -16.85 -57.32
C PRO A 259 61.18 -17.93 -58.41
N ALA A 260 62.45 -18.23 -58.73
CA ALA A 260 62.80 -19.40 -59.54
C ALA A 260 62.43 -20.69 -58.79
N ALA A 261 61.31 -21.29 -59.17
CA ALA A 261 60.72 -22.42 -58.47
C ALA A 261 61.50 -23.74 -58.72
N GLY A 262 61.46 -24.63 -57.73
CA GLY A 262 61.71 -26.06 -57.94
C GLY A 262 60.67 -26.69 -58.88
N PRO A 263 60.74 -28.00 -59.13
CA PRO A 263 60.06 -28.65 -60.24
C PRO A 263 58.53 -28.55 -60.13
N VAL A 264 57.93 -27.69 -60.97
CA VAL A 264 56.49 -27.42 -60.93
C VAL A 264 55.74 -28.58 -61.57
N ILE A 265 54.83 -29.19 -60.82
CA ILE A 265 53.98 -30.28 -61.31
C ILE A 265 52.83 -29.68 -62.13
N THR A 266 52.98 -29.75 -63.45
CA THR A 266 52.07 -29.16 -64.44
C THR A 266 50.83 -30.01 -64.71
N ASN A 267 50.90 -31.32 -64.46
CA ASN A 267 49.73 -32.19 -64.39
C ASN A 267 49.91 -33.22 -63.27
N PRO A 268 49.24 -33.09 -62.11
CA PRO A 268 49.27 -34.12 -61.08
C PRO A 268 48.50 -35.37 -61.53
N PRO A 269 48.71 -36.53 -60.90
CA PRO A 269 47.92 -37.72 -61.18
C PRO A 269 46.45 -37.51 -60.82
N ALA A 270 45.56 -38.03 -61.67
CA ALA A 270 44.13 -38.06 -61.44
C ALA A 270 43.70 -39.37 -60.73
N SER A 271 42.72 -39.28 -59.84
CA SER A 271 42.04 -40.45 -59.28
C SER A 271 41.36 -41.26 -60.37
N VAL A 272 41.37 -42.60 -60.26
CA VAL A 272 40.81 -43.52 -61.25
C VAL A 272 39.86 -44.51 -60.61
N ILE A 273 38.80 -44.89 -61.34
CA ILE A 273 37.83 -45.90 -60.92
C ILE A 273 37.94 -47.13 -61.83
N LYS A 274 38.00 -48.32 -61.24
CA LYS A 274 38.22 -49.61 -61.93
C LYS A 274 37.35 -50.73 -61.36
N ALA A 275 37.32 -51.88 -62.05
CA ALA A 275 36.82 -53.14 -61.53
C ALA A 275 37.98 -53.98 -60.91
N PRO A 276 37.70 -54.94 -60.01
CA PRO A 276 38.73 -55.83 -59.50
C PRO A 276 39.28 -56.72 -60.63
N GLY A 277 40.60 -56.65 -60.87
CA GLY A 277 41.31 -57.38 -61.93
C GLY A 277 41.76 -56.51 -63.11
N ASP A 278 41.36 -55.24 -63.18
CA ASP A 278 41.80 -54.32 -64.25
C ASP A 278 43.27 -53.86 -64.06
N ASP A 279 43.98 -53.61 -65.16
CA ASP A 279 45.21 -52.81 -65.14
C ASP A 279 44.89 -51.30 -65.10
N THR A 280 45.75 -50.50 -64.47
CA THR A 280 45.64 -49.03 -64.45
C THR A 280 46.99 -48.34 -64.26
N PHE A 281 47.05 -47.03 -64.49
CA PHE A 281 48.27 -46.24 -64.28
C PHE A 281 47.97 -44.84 -63.74
N PHE A 282 48.98 -44.22 -63.12
CA PHE A 282 48.97 -42.84 -62.64
C PHE A 282 50.12 -42.07 -63.29
N THR A 283 49.80 -41.01 -64.03
CA THR A 283 50.79 -40.12 -64.67
C THR A 283 50.98 -38.83 -63.88
N VAL A 284 52.22 -38.40 -63.66
CA VAL A 284 52.56 -37.03 -63.29
C VAL A 284 53.30 -36.38 -64.46
N ALA A 285 52.99 -35.13 -64.78
CA ALA A 285 53.83 -34.27 -65.62
C ALA A 285 54.36 -33.12 -64.78
N ALA A 286 55.62 -32.76 -65.00
CA ALA A 286 56.31 -31.69 -64.30
C ALA A 286 57.30 -30.99 -65.21
N THR A 287 57.62 -29.75 -64.89
CA THR A 287 58.64 -28.93 -65.56
C THR A 287 59.54 -28.30 -64.49
N GLY A 288 60.84 -28.58 -64.56
CA GLY A 288 61.86 -28.01 -63.69
C GLY A 288 62.94 -27.28 -64.49
N THR A 289 63.91 -26.73 -63.77
CA THR A 289 65.09 -26.04 -64.34
C THR A 289 66.27 -26.98 -64.57
N GLY A 290 66.21 -28.21 -64.06
CA GLY A 290 67.18 -29.28 -64.31
C GLY A 290 66.51 -30.61 -64.72
N THR A 291 67.32 -31.66 -64.88
CA THR A 291 66.85 -33.02 -65.17
C THR A 291 65.98 -33.54 -64.03
N LEU A 292 64.73 -33.92 -64.35
CA LEU A 292 63.75 -34.39 -63.38
C LEU A 292 63.96 -35.87 -63.04
N THR A 293 64.09 -36.18 -61.74
CA THR A 293 63.95 -37.54 -61.20
C THR A 293 62.60 -37.69 -60.50
N TYR A 294 62.09 -38.92 -60.44
CA TYR A 294 60.76 -39.24 -59.94
C TYR A 294 60.85 -40.37 -58.91
N GLN A 295 60.06 -40.30 -57.85
CA GLN A 295 59.82 -41.40 -56.92
C GLN A 295 58.35 -41.41 -56.54
N TRP A 296 57.64 -42.48 -56.90
CA TRP A 296 56.25 -42.66 -56.50
C TRP A 296 56.15 -43.09 -55.04
N GLN A 297 55.09 -42.63 -54.37
CA GLN A 297 54.72 -42.98 -53.00
C GLN A 297 53.27 -43.46 -52.97
N VAL A 298 53.00 -44.43 -52.09
CA VAL A 298 51.67 -44.95 -51.78
C VAL A 298 51.31 -44.67 -50.32
N GLN A 299 50.04 -44.35 -50.09
CA GLN A 299 49.39 -44.38 -48.80
C GLN A 299 48.28 -45.43 -48.87
N LEU A 300 48.47 -46.53 -48.14
CA LEU A 300 47.49 -47.60 -48.03
C LEU A 300 46.32 -47.18 -47.12
N LEU A 301 45.12 -47.68 -47.39
CA LEU A 301 43.96 -47.40 -46.53
C LEU A 301 44.25 -47.75 -45.06
N GLY A 302 44.10 -46.76 -44.18
CA GLY A 302 44.36 -46.88 -42.74
C GLY A 302 45.80 -46.57 -42.30
N ALA A 303 46.76 -46.48 -43.22
CA ALA A 303 48.14 -46.08 -42.90
C ALA A 303 48.26 -44.54 -42.93
N GLY A 304 48.56 -43.91 -41.79
CA GLY A 304 48.72 -42.44 -41.71
C GLY A 304 49.96 -41.88 -42.42
N ALA A 305 50.95 -42.74 -42.71
CA ALA A 305 52.21 -42.38 -43.37
C ALA A 305 52.21 -42.73 -44.87
N TRP A 306 53.05 -42.01 -45.62
CA TRP A 306 53.39 -42.33 -47.01
C TRP A 306 54.66 -43.18 -47.06
N ALA A 307 54.68 -44.18 -47.95
CA ALA A 307 55.85 -45.01 -48.20
C ALA A 307 56.25 -44.95 -49.69
N ASP A 308 57.55 -45.01 -49.99
CA ASP A 308 58.04 -45.10 -51.37
C ASP A 308 57.60 -46.42 -52.02
N VAL A 309 57.05 -46.32 -53.23
CA VAL A 309 56.68 -47.49 -54.03
C VAL A 309 57.96 -48.08 -54.61
N VAL A 310 58.29 -49.29 -54.18
CA VAL A 310 59.34 -50.13 -54.76
C VAL A 310 58.72 -50.98 -55.87
N ALA A 311 59.48 -51.28 -56.92
CA ALA A 311 58.99 -52.07 -58.04
C ALA A 311 58.78 -53.54 -57.64
N ASP A 312 57.60 -54.08 -57.93
CA ASP A 312 57.20 -55.46 -57.65
C ASP A 312 56.25 -55.97 -58.77
N PRO A 313 55.65 -57.19 -58.68
CA PRO A 313 54.74 -57.69 -59.72
C PRO A 313 53.45 -56.88 -59.93
N VAL A 314 53.04 -56.06 -58.96
CA VAL A 314 51.89 -55.15 -59.08
C VAL A 314 52.36 -53.80 -59.61
N TYR A 315 53.37 -53.20 -58.97
CA TYR A 315 53.85 -51.86 -59.22
C TYR A 315 55.08 -51.84 -60.12
N SER A 316 54.93 -51.29 -61.33
CA SER A 316 56.05 -51.07 -62.25
C SER A 316 56.22 -49.58 -62.59
N THR A 317 57.36 -49.27 -63.24
CA THR A 317 57.76 -47.90 -63.66
C THR A 317 57.83 -46.84 -62.54
N VAL A 318 58.06 -47.29 -61.30
CA VAL A 318 57.94 -46.53 -60.02
C VAL A 318 58.88 -45.33 -59.83
N THR A 319 59.92 -45.18 -60.66
CA THR A 319 60.85 -44.02 -60.67
C THR A 319 60.77 -43.19 -61.96
N THR A 320 59.63 -43.28 -62.66
CA THR A 320 59.36 -42.55 -63.91
C THR A 320 58.15 -41.61 -63.75
N PRO A 321 57.83 -40.76 -64.74
CA PRO A 321 56.62 -39.94 -64.70
C PRO A 321 55.30 -40.74 -64.65
N THR A 322 55.33 -42.06 -64.85
CA THR A 322 54.12 -42.92 -64.81
C THR A 322 54.31 -44.11 -63.89
N LEU A 323 53.45 -44.28 -62.89
CA LEU A 323 53.34 -45.50 -62.09
C LEU A 323 52.30 -46.42 -62.74
N THR A 324 52.66 -47.68 -62.99
CA THR A 324 51.73 -48.67 -63.57
C THR A 324 51.38 -49.74 -62.53
N LEU A 325 50.08 -50.03 -62.40
CA LEU A 325 49.52 -51.04 -61.51
C LEU A 325 48.87 -52.15 -62.34
N THR A 326 49.33 -53.38 -62.17
CA THR A 326 48.82 -54.56 -62.88
C THR A 326 47.79 -55.30 -62.02
N ALA A 327 46.66 -55.70 -62.62
CA ALA A 327 45.58 -56.49 -62.02
C ALA A 327 45.11 -56.01 -60.63
N VAL A 328 44.56 -54.79 -60.53
CA VAL A 328 44.23 -54.18 -59.23
C VAL A 328 43.15 -54.94 -58.47
N THR A 329 43.42 -55.29 -57.22
CA THR A 329 42.50 -56.05 -56.37
C THR A 329 41.61 -55.12 -55.53
N ALA A 330 40.46 -55.63 -55.06
CA ALA A 330 39.46 -54.79 -54.36
C ALA A 330 39.99 -54.12 -53.07
N ASN A 331 40.98 -54.73 -52.39
CA ASN A 331 41.68 -54.14 -51.24
C ASN A 331 42.68 -53.03 -51.61
N MET A 332 42.90 -52.75 -52.89
CA MET A 332 43.60 -51.54 -53.36
C MET A 332 42.64 -50.34 -53.52
N SER A 333 41.34 -50.54 -53.36
CA SER A 333 40.35 -49.46 -53.35
C SER A 333 40.64 -48.48 -52.21
N THR A 334 40.52 -47.19 -52.51
CA THR A 334 40.85 -46.02 -51.68
C THR A 334 42.32 -45.82 -51.33
N ASN A 335 43.24 -46.67 -51.80
CA ASN A 335 44.67 -46.38 -51.73
C ASN A 335 45.01 -45.12 -52.52
N LYS A 336 45.94 -44.33 -52.00
CA LYS A 336 46.36 -43.06 -52.62
C LYS A 336 47.79 -43.13 -53.12
N TYR A 337 48.04 -42.47 -54.25
CA TYR A 337 49.32 -42.48 -54.96
C TYR A 337 49.73 -41.05 -55.30
N ARG A 338 50.99 -40.70 -55.01
CA ARG A 338 51.58 -39.39 -55.33
C ARG A 338 53.01 -39.57 -55.83
N CYS A 339 53.54 -38.61 -56.57
CA CYS A 339 54.93 -38.64 -57.00
C CYS A 339 55.72 -37.49 -56.34
N LEU A 340 56.89 -37.79 -55.80
CA LEU A 340 57.93 -36.79 -55.55
C LEU A 340 58.68 -36.61 -56.86
N VAL A 341 58.82 -35.35 -57.28
CA VAL A 341 59.62 -34.96 -58.45
C VAL A 341 60.73 -34.04 -57.97
N THR A 342 61.96 -34.32 -58.37
CA THR A 342 63.17 -33.59 -57.91
C THR A 342 63.96 -33.08 -59.11
N ASP A 343 64.44 -31.84 -59.02
CA ASP A 343 65.54 -31.33 -59.84
C ASP A 343 66.63 -30.69 -58.94
N THR A 344 67.60 -30.02 -59.56
CA THR A 344 68.71 -29.35 -58.86
C THR A 344 68.30 -28.15 -58.00
N ALA A 345 67.08 -27.62 -58.15
CA ALA A 345 66.55 -26.52 -57.35
C ALA A 345 65.64 -26.99 -56.18
N GLY A 346 65.15 -28.24 -56.22
CA GLY A 346 64.48 -28.86 -55.07
C GLY A 346 63.58 -30.04 -55.41
N THR A 347 62.79 -30.48 -54.43
CA THR A 347 61.78 -31.55 -54.56
C THR A 347 60.38 -30.99 -54.37
N THR A 348 59.47 -31.26 -55.30
CA THR A 348 58.04 -30.97 -55.19
C THR A 348 57.24 -32.27 -55.17
N THR A 349 56.23 -32.33 -54.31
CA THR A 349 55.36 -33.52 -54.15
C THR A 349 54.03 -33.28 -54.85
N SER A 350 53.54 -34.23 -55.64
CA SER A 350 52.22 -34.14 -56.27
C SER A 350 51.11 -34.18 -55.24
N VAL A 351 49.96 -33.58 -55.56
CA VAL A 351 48.71 -33.99 -54.91
C VAL A 351 48.45 -35.48 -55.20
N SER A 352 47.69 -36.11 -54.30
CA SER A 352 47.48 -37.57 -54.35
C SER A 352 46.26 -37.96 -55.17
N ALA A 353 46.45 -38.86 -56.13
CA ALA A 353 45.38 -39.57 -56.80
C ALA A 353 44.89 -40.74 -55.93
N THR A 354 43.61 -41.08 -56.03
CA THR A 354 43.02 -42.23 -55.34
C THR A 354 42.60 -43.30 -56.35
N LEU A 355 43.03 -44.54 -56.17
CA LEU A 355 42.43 -45.69 -56.85
C LEU A 355 41.11 -46.01 -56.16
N THR A 356 40.01 -46.19 -56.90
CA THR A 356 38.74 -46.69 -56.34
C THR A 356 38.27 -47.88 -57.14
N VAL A 357 37.83 -48.94 -56.46
CA VAL A 357 37.31 -50.16 -57.07
C VAL A 357 35.85 -50.34 -56.65
N THR A 358 34.95 -50.57 -57.60
CA THR A 358 33.48 -50.48 -57.39
C THR A 358 32.71 -51.72 -57.83
N LEU A 359 31.51 -51.92 -57.27
CA LEU A 359 30.61 -53.06 -57.51
C LEU A 359 29.15 -52.56 -57.63
N THR A 360 28.32 -53.27 -58.39
CA THR A 360 26.93 -52.85 -58.72
C THR A 360 25.91 -53.38 -57.70
N PRO A 361 24.98 -52.55 -57.17
CA PRO A 361 24.09 -52.96 -56.08
C PRO A 361 22.77 -53.64 -56.50
N VAL A 362 22.23 -54.48 -55.60
CA VAL A 362 21.01 -55.30 -55.74
C VAL A 362 20.05 -55.08 -54.56
N ALA A 363 18.73 -55.13 -54.78
CA ALA A 363 17.68 -54.93 -53.78
C ALA A 363 17.59 -56.06 -52.71
N PRO A 364 16.93 -55.83 -51.55
CA PRO A 364 16.82 -56.84 -50.49
C PRO A 364 15.80 -57.92 -50.83
N THR A 365 16.13 -59.17 -50.53
CA THR A 365 15.23 -60.33 -50.55
C THR A 365 15.37 -61.08 -49.23
N ILE A 366 14.26 -61.24 -48.49
CA ILE A 366 14.25 -61.99 -47.22
C ILE A 366 14.16 -63.48 -47.52
N THR A 367 15.28 -64.18 -47.36
CA THR A 367 15.43 -65.63 -47.63
C THR A 367 15.01 -66.50 -46.45
N THR A 368 15.16 -66.00 -45.22
CA THR A 368 14.70 -66.69 -44.00
C THR A 368 13.65 -65.83 -43.29
N GLN A 369 12.48 -66.40 -43.08
CA GLN A 369 11.30 -65.79 -42.46
C GLN A 369 11.27 -66.09 -40.94
N PRO A 370 10.68 -65.21 -40.11
CA PRO A 370 10.61 -65.47 -38.68
C PRO A 370 9.62 -66.60 -38.37
N LEU A 371 10.00 -67.47 -37.43
CA LEU A 371 9.15 -68.56 -36.94
C LEU A 371 8.38 -68.11 -35.69
N PRO A 372 7.14 -68.62 -35.46
CA PRO A 372 6.45 -68.45 -34.18
C PRO A 372 7.29 -68.98 -33.01
N LEU A 373 7.21 -68.29 -31.87
CA LEU A 373 8.05 -68.50 -30.69
C LEU A 373 7.16 -68.78 -29.48
N ASN A 374 7.52 -69.81 -28.70
CA ASN A 374 6.81 -70.18 -27.47
C ASN A 374 7.77 -70.04 -26.28
N LEU A 375 7.41 -69.23 -25.29
CA LEU A 375 8.22 -68.91 -24.11
C LEU A 375 7.46 -69.21 -22.81
N ARG A 376 8.15 -69.39 -21.69
CA ARG A 376 7.52 -69.30 -20.36
C ARG A 376 7.39 -67.83 -19.95
N ASP A 377 6.39 -67.49 -19.15
CA ASP A 377 6.20 -66.11 -18.68
C ASP A 377 7.47 -65.57 -17.98
N GLY A 378 7.82 -64.32 -18.25
CA GLY A 378 9.06 -63.68 -17.79
C GLY A 378 10.36 -64.13 -18.47
N THR A 379 10.37 -65.18 -19.32
CA THR A 379 11.59 -65.60 -20.04
C THR A 379 11.85 -64.81 -21.33
N SER A 380 13.06 -64.89 -21.88
CA SER A 380 13.48 -64.19 -23.10
C SER A 380 13.56 -65.11 -24.31
N GLY A 381 13.54 -64.54 -25.52
CA GLY A 381 13.73 -65.28 -26.77
C GLY A 381 13.79 -64.37 -28.00
N THR A 382 14.08 -64.95 -29.17
CA THR A 382 14.40 -64.19 -30.39
C THR A 382 13.55 -64.55 -31.61
N PHE A 383 13.29 -63.55 -32.43
CA PHE A 383 12.82 -63.68 -33.81
C PHE A 383 13.95 -63.26 -34.76
N THR A 384 14.23 -64.06 -35.78
CA THR A 384 15.29 -63.82 -36.76
C THR A 384 14.72 -63.69 -38.17
N VAL A 385 15.37 -62.89 -38.99
CA VAL A 385 15.27 -62.91 -40.45
C VAL A 385 16.66 -63.01 -41.05
N VAL A 386 16.77 -63.55 -42.26
CA VAL A 386 17.98 -63.42 -43.08
C VAL A 386 17.56 -62.78 -44.40
N ALA A 387 18.25 -61.72 -44.78
CA ALA A 387 18.05 -61.04 -46.05
C ALA A 387 19.36 -60.98 -46.85
N THR A 388 19.23 -61.16 -48.16
CA THR A 388 20.30 -61.04 -49.15
C THR A 388 20.04 -59.84 -50.05
N GLY A 389 21.10 -59.15 -50.44
CA GLY A 389 21.05 -57.91 -51.23
C GLY A 389 22.33 -57.12 -50.97
N SER A 390 22.52 -56.00 -51.65
CA SER A 390 23.72 -55.19 -51.44
C SER A 390 23.66 -54.40 -50.14
N LEU A 391 24.80 -54.31 -49.48
CA LEU A 391 24.94 -53.62 -48.19
C LEU A 391 24.96 -52.09 -48.39
N PRO A 392 24.49 -51.30 -47.40
CA PRO A 392 23.89 -51.72 -46.14
C PRO A 392 22.44 -52.19 -46.30
N LEU A 393 22.10 -53.32 -45.67
CA LEU A 393 20.72 -53.74 -45.42
C LEU A 393 20.29 -53.16 -44.07
N ASN A 394 19.24 -52.34 -44.07
CA ASN A 394 18.71 -51.69 -42.88
C ASN A 394 17.45 -52.43 -42.44
N TYR A 395 17.41 -52.91 -41.20
CA TYR A 395 16.31 -53.69 -40.65
C TYR A 395 15.45 -52.82 -39.74
N GLN A 396 14.14 -53.06 -39.72
CA GLN A 396 13.20 -52.48 -38.76
C GLN A 396 12.13 -53.52 -38.42
N TRP A 397 12.15 -54.00 -37.18
CA TRP A 397 11.11 -54.87 -36.65
C TRP A 397 9.84 -54.10 -36.31
N GLN A 398 8.71 -54.76 -36.49
CA GLN A 398 7.39 -54.25 -36.16
C GLN A 398 6.62 -55.29 -35.36
N PHE A 399 5.75 -54.82 -34.46
CA PHE A 399 4.90 -55.65 -33.63
C PHE A 399 3.46 -55.14 -33.62
N ARG A 400 2.52 -56.01 -33.26
CA ARG A 400 1.13 -55.64 -32.93
C ARG A 400 0.45 -56.67 -32.03
N VAL A 401 -0.48 -56.19 -31.22
CA VAL A 401 -1.49 -57.03 -30.53
C VAL A 401 -2.76 -57.13 -31.38
N ALA A 402 -3.71 -57.97 -30.98
CA ALA A 402 -4.88 -58.31 -31.80
C ALA A 402 -5.66 -57.07 -32.30
N SER A 403 -5.98 -57.06 -33.60
CA SER A 403 -6.66 -55.97 -34.35
C SER A 403 -5.98 -54.58 -34.40
N ALA A 404 -4.81 -54.38 -33.79
CA ALA A 404 -4.06 -53.14 -33.90
C ALA A 404 -3.26 -53.00 -35.22
N ASP A 405 -2.89 -51.77 -35.56
CA ASP A 405 -1.92 -51.46 -36.60
C ASP A 405 -0.49 -51.85 -36.20
N TRP A 406 0.42 -51.89 -37.18
CA TRP A 406 1.82 -52.27 -36.98
C TRP A 406 2.65 -51.12 -36.41
N ALA A 407 3.08 -51.25 -35.16
CA ALA A 407 4.03 -50.33 -34.53
C ALA A 407 5.48 -50.77 -34.78
N ASN A 408 6.41 -49.83 -34.96
CA ASN A 408 7.84 -50.14 -34.98
C ASN A 408 8.31 -50.54 -33.57
N ALA A 409 9.06 -51.63 -33.46
CA ALA A 409 9.82 -51.93 -32.26
C ALA A 409 11.00 -50.94 -32.14
N THR A 410 11.29 -50.52 -30.91
CA THR A 410 12.45 -49.68 -30.56
C THR A 410 13.45 -50.47 -29.72
N ASN A 411 14.72 -50.07 -29.66
CA ASN A 411 15.71 -50.68 -28.76
C ASN A 411 15.53 -50.21 -27.30
N ALA A 412 14.37 -50.54 -26.71
CA ALA A 412 13.99 -50.28 -25.33
C ALA A 412 13.11 -51.44 -24.84
N ALA A 413 13.19 -51.77 -23.55
CA ALA A 413 12.48 -52.91 -22.97
C ALA A 413 10.97 -52.88 -23.32
N PRO A 414 10.38 -54.00 -23.80
CA PRO A 414 10.91 -55.37 -23.77
C PRO A 414 11.73 -55.80 -25.00
N TYR A 415 12.22 -54.86 -25.82
CA TYR A 415 12.84 -55.15 -27.12
C TYR A 415 14.31 -54.70 -27.20
N SER A 416 15.14 -55.55 -27.81
CA SER A 416 16.50 -55.19 -28.25
C SER A 416 16.83 -55.86 -29.59
N GLY A 417 17.71 -55.27 -30.40
CA GLY A 417 17.93 -55.71 -31.78
C GLY A 417 16.80 -55.33 -32.75
N ALA A 418 15.93 -54.39 -32.36
CA ALA A 418 14.77 -53.97 -33.16
C ALA A 418 15.11 -53.37 -34.54
N THR A 419 16.38 -53.01 -34.75
CA THR A 419 16.93 -52.55 -36.04
C THR A 419 18.03 -53.47 -36.59
N SER A 420 18.05 -54.75 -36.16
CA SER A 420 18.93 -55.81 -36.66
C SER A 420 18.14 -56.89 -37.41
N ASP A 421 18.85 -57.80 -38.03
CA ASP A 421 18.35 -59.12 -38.48
C ASP A 421 17.64 -59.94 -37.38
N THR A 422 17.90 -59.64 -36.11
CA THR A 422 17.43 -60.40 -34.94
C THR A 422 16.77 -59.48 -33.90
N LEU A 423 15.46 -59.63 -33.69
CA LEU A 423 14.75 -59.04 -32.56
C LEU A 423 14.82 -59.98 -31.36
N THR A 424 15.25 -59.46 -30.22
CA THR A 424 15.13 -60.13 -28.91
C THR A 424 13.96 -59.54 -28.15
N VAL A 425 13.05 -60.40 -27.69
CA VAL A 425 12.09 -60.08 -26.63
C VAL A 425 12.77 -60.41 -25.30
N THR A 426 13.13 -59.40 -24.52
CA THR A 426 13.98 -59.54 -23.33
C THR A 426 13.26 -60.17 -22.13
N THR A 427 11.93 -60.02 -22.08
CA THR A 427 11.03 -60.62 -21.09
C THR A 427 9.64 -60.75 -21.71
N ALA A 428 9.10 -61.96 -21.82
CA ALA A 428 7.84 -62.23 -22.53
C ALA A 428 6.56 -61.86 -21.74
N THR A 429 6.68 -61.14 -20.62
CA THR A 429 5.60 -60.98 -19.64
C THR A 429 4.33 -60.38 -20.23
N SER A 430 3.22 -61.11 -20.13
CA SER A 430 1.89 -60.74 -20.67
C SER A 430 1.80 -60.53 -22.20
N MET A 431 2.79 -60.95 -22.99
CA MET A 431 2.84 -60.73 -24.46
C MET A 431 2.24 -61.88 -25.29
N ASN A 432 1.36 -62.68 -24.70
CA ASN A 432 0.75 -63.84 -25.34
C ASN A 432 -0.17 -63.42 -26.52
N GLY A 433 0.12 -63.92 -27.72
CA GLY A 433 -0.60 -63.62 -28.95
C GLY A 433 -0.06 -62.42 -29.74
N THR A 434 1.03 -61.77 -29.29
CA THR A 434 1.64 -60.65 -30.03
C THR A 434 2.26 -61.14 -31.33
N LEU A 435 2.02 -60.42 -32.43
CA LEU A 435 2.54 -60.70 -33.76
C LEU A 435 3.75 -59.81 -34.08
N TYR A 436 4.77 -60.37 -34.74
CA TYR A 436 6.02 -59.71 -35.11
C TYR A 436 6.34 -59.90 -36.59
N ARG A 437 6.97 -58.91 -37.23
CA ARG A 437 7.56 -58.99 -38.59
C ARG A 437 8.76 -58.06 -38.72
N CYS A 438 9.61 -58.26 -39.72
CA CYS A 438 10.73 -57.38 -40.04
C CYS A 438 10.57 -56.75 -41.43
N VAL A 439 10.96 -55.49 -41.57
CA VAL A 439 11.06 -54.75 -42.84
C VAL A 439 12.55 -54.51 -43.11
N VAL A 440 13.04 -54.84 -44.31
CA VAL A 440 14.45 -54.74 -44.68
C VAL A 440 14.62 -53.89 -45.93
N THR A 441 15.43 -52.82 -45.86
CA THR A 441 15.57 -51.79 -46.90
C THR A 441 17.03 -51.48 -47.24
N ASN A 442 17.33 -51.30 -48.52
CA ASN A 442 18.57 -50.68 -49.00
C ASN A 442 18.28 -49.66 -50.10
N THR A 443 19.33 -49.09 -50.70
CA THR A 443 19.24 -48.06 -51.76
C THR A 443 18.59 -48.53 -53.06
N ALA A 444 18.32 -49.83 -53.23
CA ALA A 444 17.67 -50.41 -54.41
C ALA A 444 16.27 -50.99 -54.12
N GLY A 445 15.79 -51.02 -52.87
CA GLY A 445 14.40 -51.42 -52.56
C GLY A 445 14.16 -51.88 -51.12
N THR A 446 12.95 -52.39 -50.88
CA THR A 446 12.46 -52.87 -49.57
C THR A 446 11.77 -54.22 -49.69
N ALA A 447 12.00 -55.11 -48.73
CA ALA A 447 11.24 -56.35 -48.50
C ALA A 447 10.60 -56.35 -47.10
N THR A 448 9.53 -57.13 -46.90
CA THR A 448 8.86 -57.32 -45.60
C THR A 448 8.64 -58.80 -45.33
N SER A 449 8.84 -59.24 -44.09
CA SER A 449 8.73 -60.64 -43.70
C SER A 449 7.27 -61.08 -43.48
N ASN A 450 7.10 -62.40 -43.44
CA ASN A 450 5.94 -63.05 -42.84
C ASN A 450 5.79 -62.66 -41.36
N THR A 451 4.61 -62.89 -40.81
CA THR A 451 4.26 -62.60 -39.41
C THR A 451 4.47 -63.82 -38.52
N ALA A 452 5.25 -63.67 -37.45
CA ALA A 452 5.44 -64.69 -36.41
C ALA A 452 4.67 -64.34 -35.13
N THR A 453 4.14 -65.34 -34.42
CA THR A 453 3.41 -65.16 -33.16
C THR A 453 4.29 -65.48 -31.96
N LEU A 454 4.19 -64.70 -30.89
CA LEU A 454 4.70 -65.07 -29.55
C LEU A 454 3.57 -65.71 -28.72
N SER A 455 3.77 -66.94 -28.24
CA SER A 455 2.91 -67.58 -27.24
C SER A 455 3.65 -67.66 -25.90
N VAL A 456 2.92 -67.50 -24.78
CA VAL A 456 3.52 -67.43 -23.44
C VAL A 456 2.82 -68.37 -22.48
N SER A 457 3.51 -69.39 -21.97
CA SER A 457 2.98 -70.43 -21.07
C SER A 457 3.25 -70.11 -19.59
N LEU A 458 2.25 -70.33 -18.74
CA LEU A 458 2.30 -70.14 -17.28
C LEU A 458 2.53 -71.48 -16.55
N PRO A 459 3.43 -71.52 -15.54
CA PRO A 459 3.66 -72.74 -14.76
C PRO A 459 2.39 -73.18 -13.97
N PRO A 460 2.24 -74.47 -13.63
CA PRO A 460 1.07 -74.98 -12.93
C PRO A 460 0.98 -74.45 -11.50
N VAL A 461 -0.05 -73.66 -11.22
CA VAL A 461 -0.34 -73.17 -9.87
C VAL A 461 -1.32 -74.14 -9.20
N ILE A 462 -0.94 -74.70 -8.05
CA ILE A 462 -1.84 -75.53 -7.25
C ILE A 462 -2.84 -74.63 -6.52
N ILE A 463 -4.13 -74.80 -6.83
CA ILE A 463 -5.24 -74.02 -6.27
C ILE A 463 -6.05 -74.81 -5.23
N THR A 464 -5.88 -76.13 -5.15
CA THR A 464 -6.47 -76.96 -4.09
C THR A 464 -5.47 -78.01 -3.66
N GLN A 465 -5.15 -77.99 -2.37
CA GLN A 465 -4.23 -78.90 -1.71
C GLN A 465 -5.02 -80.10 -1.13
N PRO A 466 -4.45 -81.31 -1.07
CA PRO A 466 -5.12 -82.41 -0.41
C PRO A 466 -5.21 -82.13 1.10
N LEU A 467 -6.39 -82.36 1.68
CA LEU A 467 -6.62 -82.21 3.11
C LEU A 467 -6.41 -83.56 3.82
N PRO A 468 -5.88 -83.57 5.06
CA PRO A 468 -5.86 -84.76 5.90
C PRO A 468 -7.24 -85.44 6.03
N GLN A 469 -7.23 -86.76 6.23
CA GLN A 469 -8.43 -87.57 6.33
C GLN A 469 -8.36 -88.45 7.58
N THR A 470 -9.41 -88.41 8.40
CA THR A 470 -9.59 -89.32 9.53
C THR A 470 -10.78 -90.22 9.23
N VAL A 471 -10.56 -91.54 9.15
CA VAL A 471 -11.61 -92.52 8.83
C VAL A 471 -11.54 -93.74 9.75
N PRO A 472 -12.66 -94.40 10.08
CA PRO A 472 -12.62 -95.63 10.85
C PRO A 472 -12.05 -96.80 10.03
N VAL A 473 -11.57 -97.83 10.72
CA VAL A 473 -11.05 -99.06 10.08
C VAL A 473 -12.13 -99.65 9.15
N GLY A 474 -11.76 -99.94 7.91
CA GLY A 474 -12.65 -100.47 6.88
C GLY A 474 -13.36 -99.41 6.02
N ALA A 475 -13.40 -98.14 6.43
CA ALA A 475 -13.95 -97.06 5.62
C ALA A 475 -12.97 -96.60 4.51
N THR A 476 -13.42 -95.67 3.66
CA THR A 476 -12.63 -95.16 2.52
C THR A 476 -12.33 -93.68 2.71
N ALA A 477 -11.04 -93.30 2.61
CA ALA A 477 -10.58 -91.92 2.66
C ALA A 477 -10.45 -91.34 1.23
N THR A 478 -10.62 -90.03 1.07
CA THR A 478 -10.50 -89.38 -0.25
C THR A 478 -9.71 -88.08 -0.17
N PHE A 479 -8.69 -87.97 -1.03
CA PHE A 479 -7.80 -86.82 -1.14
C PHE A 479 -8.01 -86.19 -2.52
N THR A 480 -8.43 -84.93 -2.58
CA THR A 480 -8.62 -84.19 -3.84
C THR A 480 -7.66 -83.03 -3.93
N GLY A 481 -7.14 -82.80 -5.14
CA GLY A 481 -6.25 -81.71 -5.47
C GLY A 481 -6.61 -81.08 -6.80
N ALA A 482 -6.28 -79.81 -7.01
CA ALA A 482 -6.55 -79.10 -8.26
C ALA A 482 -5.48 -78.05 -8.56
N ALA A 483 -5.27 -77.80 -9.84
CA ALA A 483 -4.28 -76.87 -10.34
C ALA A 483 -4.78 -76.14 -11.60
N THR A 484 -4.18 -74.98 -11.87
CA THR A 484 -4.50 -74.10 -13.00
C THR A 484 -3.27 -73.77 -13.82
N SER A 485 -3.43 -73.72 -15.14
CA SER A 485 -2.42 -73.27 -16.12
C SER A 485 -3.11 -72.92 -17.44
N ASN A 486 -2.44 -72.17 -18.31
CA ASN A 486 -2.89 -71.93 -19.68
C ASN A 486 -2.45 -73.03 -20.68
N VAL A 487 -1.98 -74.18 -20.19
CA VAL A 487 -1.82 -75.43 -20.94
C VAL A 487 -2.44 -76.62 -20.20
N THR A 488 -2.64 -77.75 -20.88
CA THR A 488 -3.20 -78.98 -20.29
C THR A 488 -2.28 -79.56 -19.21
N LEU A 489 -2.85 -79.97 -18.08
CA LEU A 489 -2.12 -80.48 -16.93
C LEU A 489 -2.21 -82.01 -16.78
N THR A 490 -1.14 -82.59 -16.26
CA THR A 490 -1.06 -84.01 -15.88
C THR A 490 -0.80 -84.15 -14.39
N PHE A 491 -1.39 -85.19 -13.75
CA PHE A 491 -1.31 -85.42 -12.31
C PHE A 491 -0.79 -86.82 -12.01
N THR A 492 0.08 -86.95 -11.01
CA THR A 492 0.51 -88.25 -10.44
C THR A 492 0.47 -88.20 -8.92
N TRP A 493 -0.14 -89.20 -8.28
CA TRP A 493 -0.21 -89.28 -6.82
C TRP A 493 0.99 -90.02 -6.23
N GLN A 494 1.40 -89.64 -5.04
CA GLN A 494 2.52 -90.23 -4.30
C GLN A 494 2.14 -90.49 -2.84
N VAL A 495 2.72 -91.54 -2.26
CA VAL A 495 2.56 -91.93 -0.85
C VAL A 495 3.90 -92.01 -0.14
N LEU A 496 3.90 -91.51 1.09
CA LEU A 496 4.94 -91.72 2.10
C LEU A 496 4.39 -92.72 3.12
N THR A 497 4.95 -93.93 3.17
CA THR A 497 4.45 -95.01 4.04
C THR A 497 4.94 -94.92 5.48
N SER A 498 6.05 -94.23 5.71
CA SER A 498 6.58 -93.88 7.03
C SER A 498 7.40 -92.58 6.96
N PRO A 499 7.62 -91.85 8.07
CA PRO A 499 8.42 -90.61 8.07
C PRO A 499 9.88 -90.75 7.63
N SER A 500 10.38 -91.98 7.47
CA SER A 500 11.74 -92.31 7.00
C SER A 500 11.79 -92.97 5.61
N SER A 501 10.64 -93.12 4.93
CA SER A 501 10.56 -93.63 3.55
C SER A 501 10.78 -92.51 2.52
N GLU A 502 11.09 -92.87 1.28
CA GLU A 502 11.03 -91.94 0.14
C GLU A 502 9.60 -91.86 -0.43
N TRP A 503 9.29 -90.77 -1.14
CA TRP A 503 8.00 -90.58 -1.80
C TRP A 503 7.82 -91.53 -2.99
N THR A 504 6.98 -92.55 -2.83
CA THR A 504 6.69 -93.54 -3.88
C THR A 504 5.48 -93.13 -4.72
N THR A 505 5.52 -93.33 -6.04
CA THR A 505 4.39 -93.00 -6.93
C THR A 505 3.33 -94.10 -6.89
N ILE A 506 2.07 -93.72 -6.73
CA ILE A 506 0.93 -94.62 -6.60
C ILE A 506 0.46 -95.08 -7.99
N ALA A 507 0.48 -96.39 -8.23
CA ALA A 507 -0.20 -97.00 -9.36
C ALA A 507 -1.70 -97.19 -9.05
N ALA A 508 -2.56 -97.05 -10.05
CA ALA A 508 -3.99 -97.32 -9.90
C ALA A 508 -4.25 -98.83 -9.74
N GLY A 509 -4.91 -99.21 -8.65
CA GLY A 509 -5.16 -100.60 -8.26
C GLY A 509 -5.41 -100.69 -6.75
N ALA A 510 -6.33 -101.54 -6.32
CA ALA A 510 -6.75 -101.63 -4.91
C ALA A 510 -5.54 -101.78 -3.95
N PRO A 511 -5.45 -100.99 -2.86
CA PRO A 511 -6.49 -100.15 -2.25
C PRO A 511 -6.61 -98.71 -2.81
N TYR A 512 -5.94 -98.39 -3.92
CA TYR A 512 -5.87 -97.05 -4.48
C TYR A 512 -6.66 -96.90 -5.79
N ALA A 513 -7.59 -95.95 -5.84
CA ALA A 513 -8.23 -95.52 -7.08
C ALA A 513 -7.88 -94.05 -7.35
N ILE A 514 -7.51 -93.72 -8.59
CA ILE A 514 -7.21 -92.35 -9.00
C ILE A 514 -8.17 -91.97 -10.12
N THR A 515 -8.84 -90.83 -9.96
CA THR A 515 -9.64 -90.17 -10.99
C THR A 515 -9.05 -88.80 -11.29
N THR A 516 -9.20 -88.29 -12.50
CA THR A 516 -8.70 -86.97 -12.89
C THR A 516 -9.68 -86.35 -13.88
N ASP A 517 -10.23 -85.21 -13.49
CA ASP A 517 -11.14 -84.40 -14.29
C ASP A 517 -10.33 -83.32 -14.99
N SER A 518 -10.05 -83.56 -16.27
CA SER A 518 -9.37 -82.62 -17.15
C SER A 518 -10.36 -82.13 -18.19
N THR A 519 -10.82 -80.90 -18.03
CA THR A 519 -11.56 -80.22 -19.10
C THR A 519 -10.65 -80.08 -20.31
N THR A 520 -11.18 -80.25 -21.52
CA THR A 520 -10.40 -80.22 -22.78
C THR A 520 -10.04 -78.80 -23.23
N THR A 521 -9.96 -77.87 -22.28
CA THR A 521 -9.73 -76.43 -22.46
C THR A 521 -8.73 -75.95 -21.43
N PRO A 522 -7.74 -75.11 -21.79
CA PRO A 522 -6.84 -74.48 -20.81
C PRO A 522 -7.60 -73.70 -19.74
N GLY A 523 -7.11 -73.75 -18.50
CA GLY A 523 -7.85 -73.28 -17.33
C GLY A 523 -7.50 -74.13 -16.12
N THR A 524 -8.43 -74.96 -15.66
CA THR A 524 -8.34 -75.71 -14.41
C THR A 524 -8.63 -77.20 -14.60
N ALA A 525 -7.88 -78.04 -13.90
CA ALA A 525 -8.08 -79.48 -13.83
C ALA A 525 -7.93 -79.97 -12.37
N SER A 526 -8.62 -81.06 -12.04
CA SER A 526 -8.58 -81.66 -10.69
C SER A 526 -8.28 -83.16 -10.73
N SER A 527 -7.75 -83.69 -9.64
CA SER A 527 -7.40 -85.09 -9.47
C SER A 527 -7.78 -85.55 -8.07
N THR A 528 -8.30 -86.77 -7.96
CA THR A 528 -8.78 -87.34 -6.69
C THR A 528 -8.22 -88.74 -6.52
N LEU A 529 -7.49 -88.94 -5.42
CA LEU A 529 -7.04 -90.22 -4.91
C LEU A 529 -8.02 -90.71 -3.84
N THR A 530 -8.61 -91.87 -4.07
CA THR A 530 -9.44 -92.60 -3.12
C THR A 530 -8.65 -93.78 -2.56
N VAL A 531 -8.65 -93.93 -1.23
CA VAL A 531 -7.88 -94.94 -0.48
C VAL A 531 -8.84 -95.77 0.36
N GLY A 532 -9.06 -97.04 -0.02
CA GLY A 532 -10.02 -97.90 0.68
C GLY A 532 -9.95 -99.39 0.31
N PRO A 533 -10.34 -100.30 1.21
CA PRO A 533 -10.70 -100.03 2.62
C PRO A 533 -9.45 -99.70 3.46
N ALA A 534 -9.57 -98.71 4.34
CA ALA A 534 -8.48 -98.23 5.18
C ALA A 534 -8.17 -99.22 6.31
N THR A 535 -6.94 -99.71 6.40
CA THR A 535 -6.48 -100.59 7.48
C THR A 535 -5.73 -99.80 8.56
N ALA A 536 -5.55 -100.39 9.75
CA ALA A 536 -4.75 -99.77 10.82
C ALA A 536 -3.30 -99.47 10.39
N GLU A 537 -2.74 -100.26 9.46
CA GLU A 537 -1.42 -100.04 8.86
C GLU A 537 -1.36 -98.84 7.88
N MET A 538 -2.50 -98.22 7.58
CA MET A 538 -2.58 -96.98 6.80
C MET A 538 -2.62 -95.73 7.69
N ASN A 539 -2.77 -95.90 9.01
CA ASN A 539 -2.66 -94.81 9.98
C ASN A 539 -1.25 -94.19 9.94
N GLY A 540 -1.19 -92.86 9.83
CA GLY A 540 0.07 -92.11 9.75
C GLY A 540 0.69 -92.01 8.34
N ARG A 541 0.13 -92.67 7.32
CA ARG A 541 0.60 -92.51 5.92
C ARG A 541 0.28 -91.12 5.40
N GLN A 542 1.15 -90.58 4.54
CA GLN A 542 0.98 -89.26 3.94
C GLN A 542 0.80 -89.36 2.42
N TYR A 543 -0.09 -88.56 1.85
CA TYR A 543 -0.45 -88.58 0.43
C TYR A 543 -0.32 -87.18 -0.18
N ARG A 544 0.29 -87.08 -1.37
CA ARG A 544 0.42 -85.83 -2.14
C ARG A 544 0.24 -86.10 -3.62
N PHE A 545 0.02 -85.06 -4.43
CA PHE A 545 0.12 -85.15 -5.88
C PHE A 545 1.28 -84.31 -6.42
N ALA A 546 1.86 -84.73 -7.54
CA ALA A 546 2.66 -83.90 -8.41
C ALA A 546 1.80 -83.49 -9.62
N VAL A 547 1.95 -82.24 -10.08
CA VAL A 547 1.27 -81.72 -11.27
C VAL A 547 2.30 -81.16 -12.25
N SER A 548 2.13 -81.48 -13.53
CA SER A 548 3.09 -81.21 -14.60
C SER A 548 2.41 -80.62 -15.83
N ASP A 549 3.04 -79.58 -16.38
CA ASP A 549 2.79 -78.97 -17.69
C ASP A 549 3.83 -79.43 -18.75
N GLY A 550 4.68 -80.38 -18.38
CA GLY A 550 5.95 -80.69 -19.04
C GLY A 550 7.05 -81.10 -18.04
N PRO A 551 8.31 -81.25 -18.51
CA PRO A 551 9.43 -81.64 -17.64
C PRO A 551 9.76 -80.53 -16.63
N GLY A 552 9.37 -80.72 -15.37
CA GLY A 552 9.57 -79.76 -14.28
C GLY A 552 8.32 -79.47 -13.44
N GLY A 553 7.53 -80.50 -13.10
CA GLY A 553 6.28 -80.34 -12.34
C GLY A 553 6.44 -79.90 -10.88
N SER A 554 5.36 -79.39 -10.29
CA SER A 554 5.27 -78.95 -8.89
C SER A 554 4.56 -79.98 -8.00
N ASN A 555 4.95 -80.08 -6.74
CA ASN A 555 4.35 -80.98 -5.75
C ASN A 555 3.34 -80.25 -4.86
N SER A 556 2.26 -80.93 -4.49
CA SER A 556 1.31 -80.46 -3.47
C SER A 556 1.87 -80.62 -2.06
N ASN A 557 1.19 -79.98 -1.10
CA ASN A 557 1.25 -80.33 0.31
C ASN A 557 0.94 -81.82 0.49
N PHE A 558 1.44 -82.42 1.56
CA PHE A 558 0.99 -83.75 1.96
C PHE A 558 -0.24 -83.69 2.87
N ALA A 559 -1.12 -84.68 2.73
CA ALA A 559 -2.26 -84.95 3.58
C ALA A 559 -2.02 -86.22 4.40
N LEU A 560 -2.26 -86.15 5.72
CA LEU A 560 -2.14 -87.30 6.61
C LEU A 560 -3.41 -88.15 6.56
N LEU A 561 -3.28 -89.47 6.53
CA LEU A 561 -4.36 -90.42 6.80
C LEU A 561 -4.29 -90.88 8.25
N THR A 562 -5.35 -90.67 9.01
CA THR A 562 -5.52 -91.16 10.38
C THR A 562 -6.62 -92.23 10.41
N VAL A 563 -6.35 -93.35 11.08
CA VAL A 563 -7.29 -94.48 11.18
C VAL A 563 -7.45 -94.91 12.64
N GLY A 564 -8.69 -94.97 13.14
CA GLY A 564 -9.00 -95.27 14.55
C GLY A 564 -10.50 -95.45 14.83
N ASP A 565 -10.87 -95.68 16.09
CA ASP A 565 -12.22 -96.12 16.49
C ASP A 565 -13.26 -95.00 16.67
N ALA A 566 -14.54 -95.37 16.85
CA ALA A 566 -15.70 -94.48 16.81
C ALA A 566 -15.85 -93.54 18.04
N GLY A 567 -16.37 -92.32 17.79
CA GLY A 567 -16.34 -91.19 18.74
C GLY A 567 -17.57 -90.95 19.63
N THR A 568 -17.53 -89.85 20.38
CA THR A 568 -18.43 -89.49 21.48
C THR A 568 -19.35 -88.28 21.17
N ALA A 569 -20.51 -88.23 21.81
CA ALA A 569 -21.55 -87.22 21.60
C ALA A 569 -21.19 -85.81 22.16
N SER A 570 -21.85 -84.78 21.64
CA SER A 570 -21.71 -83.38 22.09
C SER A 570 -22.38 -83.11 23.45
N VAL A 571 -21.68 -82.41 24.36
CA VAL A 571 -22.15 -82.00 25.69
C VAL A 571 -21.79 -80.54 25.94
N ILE A 572 -22.72 -79.73 26.47
CA ILE A 572 -22.44 -78.34 26.88
C ILE A 572 -21.87 -78.35 28.31
N THR A 573 -20.71 -77.71 28.49
CA THR A 573 -19.93 -77.67 29.74
C THR A 573 -19.90 -76.29 30.39
N THR A 574 -20.39 -75.24 29.71
CA THR A 574 -20.63 -73.93 30.31
C THR A 574 -21.86 -73.31 29.67
N GLN A 575 -22.81 -72.92 30.52
CA GLN A 575 -24.09 -72.33 30.14
C GLN A 575 -23.97 -70.81 29.99
N PRO A 576 -24.84 -70.15 29.21
CA PRO A 576 -24.85 -68.70 29.12
C PRO A 576 -25.51 -68.09 30.36
N LEU A 577 -25.41 -66.76 30.53
CA LEU A 577 -26.06 -66.01 31.61
C LEU A 577 -26.99 -64.93 31.04
N SER A 578 -28.11 -64.66 31.72
CA SER A 578 -28.98 -63.51 31.41
C SER A 578 -28.25 -62.18 31.68
N ILE A 579 -28.49 -61.16 30.85
CA ILE A 579 -27.73 -59.90 30.87
C ILE A 579 -28.65 -58.68 30.73
N THR A 580 -28.30 -57.61 31.47
CA THR A 580 -28.94 -56.29 31.36
C THR A 580 -28.00 -55.31 30.67
N LYS A 581 -28.52 -54.52 29.74
CA LYS A 581 -27.78 -53.50 28.97
C LYS A 581 -28.65 -52.26 28.74
N VAL A 582 -28.00 -51.13 28.41
CA VAL A 582 -28.71 -49.96 27.91
C VAL A 582 -28.95 -50.08 26.40
N ASP A 583 -30.04 -49.49 25.94
CA ASP A 583 -30.39 -49.31 24.53
C ASP A 583 -29.21 -48.73 23.73
N GLY A 584 -28.88 -49.33 22.59
CA GLY A 584 -27.71 -48.98 21.76
C GLY A 584 -26.39 -49.67 22.14
N ALA A 585 -26.30 -50.40 23.27
CA ALA A 585 -25.07 -51.07 23.68
C ALA A 585 -24.86 -52.46 23.02
N SER A 586 -23.64 -53.00 23.13
CA SER A 586 -23.35 -54.39 22.76
C SER A 586 -23.57 -55.38 23.92
N ALA A 587 -24.10 -56.56 23.59
CA ALA A 587 -24.39 -57.67 24.50
C ALA A 587 -23.88 -58.99 23.93
N ALA A 588 -23.51 -59.96 24.78
CA ALA A 588 -23.02 -61.25 24.31
C ALA A 588 -23.42 -62.41 25.24
N PHE A 589 -23.80 -63.54 24.64
CA PHE A 589 -24.10 -64.81 25.28
C PHE A 589 -23.10 -65.87 24.80
N THR A 590 -22.49 -66.62 25.71
CA THR A 590 -21.44 -67.60 25.39
C THR A 590 -21.77 -68.97 25.96
N VAL A 591 -21.46 -70.03 25.23
CA VAL A 591 -21.47 -71.43 25.69
C VAL A 591 -20.13 -72.10 25.44
N ALA A 592 -19.75 -73.04 26.31
CA ALA A 592 -18.66 -73.98 26.06
C ALA A 592 -19.20 -75.40 25.91
N ALA A 593 -18.57 -76.21 25.06
CA ALA A 593 -19.02 -77.58 24.79
C ALA A 593 -17.84 -78.51 24.45
N THR A 594 -18.04 -79.81 24.67
CA THR A 594 -17.10 -80.90 24.38
C THR A 594 -17.82 -82.02 23.61
N GLY A 595 -17.06 -82.98 23.07
CA GLY A 595 -17.55 -84.07 22.22
C GLY A 595 -16.62 -84.29 21.03
N THR A 596 -16.83 -85.33 20.23
CA THR A 596 -16.01 -85.55 19.01
C THR A 596 -16.31 -84.47 17.96
N PRO A 597 -15.30 -83.72 17.46
CA PRO A 597 -15.51 -82.70 16.44
C PRO A 597 -15.96 -83.28 15.08
N PRO A 598 -16.60 -82.49 14.20
CA PRO A 598 -16.95 -81.09 14.38
C PRO A 598 -18.12 -80.87 15.34
N LEU A 599 -18.01 -79.85 16.20
CA LEU A 599 -19.13 -79.32 16.99
C LEU A 599 -19.79 -78.19 16.21
N ALA A 600 -21.02 -78.39 15.74
CA ALA A 600 -21.82 -77.38 15.06
C ALA A 600 -22.75 -76.67 16.06
N TYR A 601 -22.57 -75.36 16.21
CA TYR A 601 -23.35 -74.50 17.09
C TYR A 601 -24.49 -73.84 16.30
N GLN A 602 -25.66 -73.69 16.91
CA GLN A 602 -26.78 -72.94 16.37
C GLN A 602 -27.54 -72.25 17.52
N TRP A 603 -27.43 -70.93 17.57
CA TRP A 603 -28.20 -70.09 18.48
C TRP A 603 -29.65 -69.93 18.01
N GLN A 604 -30.54 -69.87 18.98
CA GLN A 604 -31.97 -69.68 18.83
C GLN A 604 -32.45 -68.59 19.79
N TRP A 605 -33.55 -67.94 19.41
CA TRP A 605 -34.23 -66.93 20.21
C TRP A 605 -35.75 -67.16 20.21
N LYS A 606 -36.41 -66.49 21.15
CA LYS A 606 -37.84 -66.16 21.08
C LYS A 606 -38.13 -64.86 21.82
N SER A 607 -39.20 -64.19 21.43
CA SER A 607 -39.91 -63.24 22.28
C SER A 607 -40.96 -63.97 23.13
N ALA A 608 -41.63 -63.27 24.04
CA ALA A 608 -42.79 -63.80 24.76
C ALA A 608 -43.97 -64.22 23.86
N ALA A 609 -43.99 -63.79 22.59
CA ALA A 609 -45.07 -64.06 21.63
C ALA A 609 -44.71 -65.05 20.52
N THR A 610 -43.48 -65.60 20.48
CA THR A 610 -43.01 -66.47 19.38
C THR A 610 -42.55 -67.84 19.88
N ALA A 611 -42.63 -68.85 19.00
CA ALA A 611 -41.89 -70.10 19.19
C ALA A 611 -40.37 -69.87 19.09
N TRP A 612 -39.59 -70.88 19.49
CA TRP A 612 -38.13 -70.89 19.27
C TRP A 612 -37.80 -70.91 17.78
N ALA A 613 -37.03 -69.91 17.33
CA ALA A 613 -36.51 -69.81 15.97
C ALA A 613 -34.98 -69.65 16.01
N ASN A 614 -34.29 -70.06 14.95
CA ASN A 614 -32.86 -69.74 14.80
C ASN A 614 -32.67 -68.22 14.73
N ILE A 615 -31.51 -67.73 15.20
CA ILE A 615 -31.15 -66.31 15.06
C ILE A 615 -31.16 -65.92 13.58
N PRO A 616 -31.89 -64.87 13.17
CA PRO A 616 -31.91 -64.43 11.78
C PRO A 616 -30.58 -63.78 11.40
N ALA A 617 -30.23 -63.83 10.12
CA ALA A 617 -29.13 -63.05 9.56
C ALA A 617 -29.53 -61.56 9.47
N SER A 618 -29.36 -60.83 10.58
CA SER A 618 -29.49 -59.37 10.68
C SER A 618 -28.12 -58.73 10.91
N SER A 619 -28.00 -57.43 10.64
CA SER A 619 -26.88 -56.60 11.10
C SER A 619 -26.61 -56.71 12.60
N ASP A 620 -27.68 -56.89 13.37
CA ASP A 620 -27.69 -56.72 14.81
C ASP A 620 -27.18 -57.98 15.55
N TYR A 621 -27.01 -59.10 14.83
CA TYR A 621 -26.64 -60.40 15.39
C TYR A 621 -25.41 -60.99 14.67
N SER A 622 -24.38 -61.35 15.44
CA SER A 622 -23.18 -62.03 14.94
C SER A 622 -22.82 -63.24 15.80
N GLY A 623 -22.15 -64.23 15.22
CA GLY A 623 -21.81 -65.47 15.95
C GLY A 623 -22.99 -66.44 16.16
N ALA A 624 -24.08 -66.29 15.39
CA ALA A 624 -25.27 -67.14 15.44
C ALA A 624 -24.99 -68.66 15.30
N THR A 625 -23.86 -69.04 14.69
CA THR A 625 -23.41 -70.44 14.55
C THR A 625 -22.04 -70.69 15.20
N THR A 626 -21.71 -69.97 16.27
CA THR A 626 -20.46 -70.14 17.04
C THR A 626 -20.73 -70.29 18.54
N ALA A 627 -19.67 -70.47 19.33
CA ALA A 627 -19.73 -70.51 20.79
C ALA A 627 -20.27 -69.21 21.44
N THR A 628 -20.25 -68.07 20.75
CA THR A 628 -20.69 -66.77 21.29
C THR A 628 -21.59 -66.03 20.32
N LEU A 629 -22.85 -65.85 20.71
CA LEU A 629 -23.77 -64.90 20.08
C LEU A 629 -23.48 -63.50 20.61
N THR A 630 -23.24 -62.54 19.71
CA THR A 630 -23.12 -61.12 20.02
C THR A 630 -24.27 -60.34 19.37
N ILE A 631 -24.86 -59.44 20.14
CA ILE A 631 -26.00 -58.58 19.76
C ILE A 631 -25.53 -57.13 19.82
N ASN A 632 -25.51 -56.41 18.71
CA ASN A 632 -24.99 -55.06 18.63
C ASN A 632 -25.59 -54.25 17.46
N PRO A 633 -26.38 -53.19 17.71
CA PRO A 633 -26.84 -52.72 19.03
C PRO A 633 -27.95 -53.63 19.59
N VAL A 634 -28.05 -53.73 20.91
CA VAL A 634 -29.32 -54.10 21.55
C VAL A 634 -30.29 -52.93 21.43
N THR A 635 -31.57 -53.23 21.23
CA THR A 635 -32.64 -52.22 21.16
C THR A 635 -33.72 -52.50 22.20
N MET A 636 -34.47 -51.47 22.61
CA MET A 636 -35.63 -51.63 23.50
C MET A 636 -36.63 -52.72 23.03
N ALA A 637 -36.75 -52.96 21.72
CA ALA A 637 -37.60 -54.01 21.14
C ALA A 637 -37.09 -55.45 21.39
N MET A 638 -35.84 -55.61 21.81
CA MET A 638 -35.24 -56.89 22.20
C MET A 638 -35.32 -57.16 23.71
N SER A 639 -35.86 -56.23 24.51
CA SER A 639 -36.02 -56.37 25.95
C SER A 639 -37.04 -57.47 26.29
N GLY A 640 -36.64 -58.44 27.09
CA GLY A 640 -37.44 -59.64 27.40
C GLY A 640 -37.33 -60.78 26.37
N ASN A 641 -36.50 -60.64 25.31
CA ASN A 641 -36.20 -61.77 24.43
C ASN A 641 -35.34 -62.81 25.17
N GLU A 642 -35.65 -64.08 24.93
CA GLU A 642 -34.95 -65.24 25.47
C GLU A 642 -34.13 -65.93 24.39
N TYR A 643 -32.95 -66.42 24.78
CA TYR A 643 -31.92 -66.98 23.91
C TYR A 643 -31.43 -68.33 24.45
N ARG A 644 -31.02 -69.23 23.55
CA ARG A 644 -30.36 -70.49 23.87
C ARG A 644 -29.45 -70.93 22.72
N CYS A 645 -28.47 -71.78 22.97
CA CYS A 645 -27.65 -72.42 21.95
C CYS A 645 -27.94 -73.93 21.87
N THR A 646 -27.96 -74.47 20.66
CA THR A 646 -27.88 -75.91 20.42
C THR A 646 -26.49 -76.22 19.88
N VAL A 647 -25.87 -77.29 20.39
CA VAL A 647 -24.55 -77.75 19.94
C VAL A 647 -24.69 -79.22 19.54
N SER A 648 -24.19 -79.57 18.36
CA SER A 648 -24.43 -80.86 17.72
C SER A 648 -23.17 -81.45 17.12
N ASN A 649 -23.11 -82.77 17.02
CA ASN A 649 -22.12 -83.49 16.22
C ASN A 649 -22.76 -84.75 15.61
N THR A 650 -21.96 -85.59 14.95
CA THR A 650 -22.44 -86.82 14.28
C THR A 650 -23.00 -87.89 15.23
N THR A 651 -22.93 -87.67 16.55
CA THR A 651 -23.30 -88.64 17.60
C THR A 651 -24.26 -88.08 18.65
N GLY A 652 -24.68 -86.82 18.57
CA GLY A 652 -25.68 -86.25 19.47
C GLY A 652 -25.95 -84.75 19.29
N VAL A 653 -26.87 -84.24 20.11
CA VAL A 653 -27.21 -82.80 20.22
C VAL A 653 -27.44 -82.45 21.69
N ALA A 654 -26.78 -81.39 22.17
CA ALA A 654 -27.02 -80.75 23.46
C ALA A 654 -27.72 -79.39 23.26
N THR A 655 -28.53 -78.97 24.22
CA THR A 655 -29.18 -77.64 24.25
C THR A 655 -28.82 -76.93 25.54
N SER A 656 -28.52 -75.63 25.47
CA SER A 656 -28.16 -74.82 26.62
C SER A 656 -29.37 -74.48 27.48
N ASP A 657 -29.09 -73.95 28.67
CA ASP A 657 -30.07 -73.21 29.46
C ASP A 657 -30.57 -71.98 28.68
N VAL A 658 -31.75 -71.50 29.08
CA VAL A 658 -32.43 -70.34 28.49
C VAL A 658 -32.07 -69.08 29.27
N VAL A 659 -31.69 -68.03 28.55
CA VAL A 659 -31.25 -66.75 29.13
C VAL A 659 -31.96 -65.56 28.52
N THR A 660 -32.20 -64.52 29.31
CA THR A 660 -32.97 -63.34 28.90
C THR A 660 -32.06 -62.14 28.67
N LEU A 661 -32.35 -61.35 27.64
CA LEU A 661 -31.81 -60.00 27.46
C LEU A 661 -32.77 -58.98 28.06
N THR A 662 -32.28 -58.16 29.00
CA THR A 662 -33.01 -56.99 29.50
C THR A 662 -32.38 -55.72 28.92
N VAL A 663 -33.17 -54.88 28.27
CA VAL A 663 -32.72 -53.58 27.74
C VAL A 663 -33.42 -52.44 28.50
N THR A 664 -32.64 -51.50 29.00
CA THR A 664 -33.11 -50.26 29.66
C THR A 664 -32.87 -49.03 28.78
N PRO A 665 -33.72 -47.99 28.85
CA PRO A 665 -33.54 -46.80 28.01
C PRO A 665 -32.23 -46.06 28.34
N ALA A 666 -31.53 -45.59 27.30
CA ALA A 666 -30.37 -44.71 27.44
C ALA A 666 -30.82 -43.29 27.83
N PRO A 667 -30.18 -42.64 28.81
CA PRO A 667 -30.53 -41.30 29.27
C PRO A 667 -30.29 -40.24 28.17
N VAL A 668 -31.05 -39.14 28.25
CA VAL A 668 -30.81 -37.97 27.38
C VAL A 668 -29.44 -37.37 27.68
N VAL A 669 -28.66 -37.10 26.64
CA VAL A 669 -27.43 -36.30 26.68
C VAL A 669 -27.56 -35.16 25.68
N ILE A 670 -27.38 -33.92 26.15
CA ILE A 670 -27.35 -32.74 25.26
C ILE A 670 -25.97 -32.67 24.61
N THR A 671 -25.93 -32.83 23.28
CA THR A 671 -24.72 -32.86 22.46
C THR A 671 -24.39 -31.51 21.82
N SER A 672 -25.35 -30.58 21.75
CA SER A 672 -25.09 -29.18 21.42
C SER A 672 -25.97 -28.28 22.27
N GLN A 673 -25.34 -27.34 22.97
CA GLN A 673 -25.99 -26.36 23.84
C GLN A 673 -26.46 -25.13 23.03
N PRO A 674 -27.52 -24.43 23.45
CA PRO A 674 -27.90 -23.18 22.82
C PRO A 674 -26.83 -22.10 23.07
N ALA A 675 -26.42 -21.42 22.00
CA ALA A 675 -25.51 -20.29 22.06
C ALA A 675 -26.28 -18.96 22.19
N SER A 676 -25.76 -18.02 22.98
CA SER A 676 -26.27 -16.65 23.09
C SER A 676 -26.33 -15.96 21.72
N LYS A 677 -27.27 -15.03 21.55
CA LYS A 677 -27.53 -14.31 20.29
C LYS A 677 -27.55 -12.81 20.53
N SER A 678 -26.99 -12.04 19.60
CA SER A 678 -27.16 -10.60 19.53
C SER A 678 -27.85 -10.25 18.21
N VAL A 679 -28.96 -9.52 18.25
CA VAL A 679 -29.81 -9.24 17.08
C VAL A 679 -30.42 -7.84 17.14
N VAL A 680 -30.83 -7.31 15.99
CA VAL A 680 -31.54 -6.03 15.89
C VAL A 680 -33.03 -6.22 16.19
N ALA A 681 -33.64 -5.29 16.91
CA ALA A 681 -35.08 -5.31 17.20
C ALA A 681 -35.92 -5.42 15.91
N GLY A 682 -36.97 -6.26 15.95
CA GLY A 682 -37.82 -6.53 14.78
C GLY A 682 -37.28 -7.59 13.79
N THR A 683 -36.04 -8.07 13.95
CA THR A 683 -35.54 -9.23 13.18
C THR A 683 -36.02 -10.56 13.76
N ASN A 684 -35.79 -11.68 13.06
CA ASN A 684 -36.08 -13.03 13.55
C ASN A 684 -34.80 -13.71 14.04
N THR A 685 -34.88 -14.52 15.09
CA THR A 685 -33.76 -15.33 15.60
C THR A 685 -34.22 -16.69 16.11
N THR A 686 -33.30 -17.64 16.25
CA THR A 686 -33.59 -18.97 16.78
C THR A 686 -32.52 -19.45 17.76
N PHE A 687 -32.93 -20.27 18.73
CA PHE A 687 -32.06 -20.98 19.67
C PHE A 687 -32.24 -22.49 19.45
N THR A 688 -31.14 -23.23 19.33
CA THR A 688 -31.13 -24.66 18.98
C THR A 688 -30.49 -25.50 20.09
N VAL A 689 -30.99 -26.71 20.33
CA VAL A 689 -30.40 -27.70 21.23
C VAL A 689 -30.42 -29.09 20.58
N ASN A 690 -29.25 -29.73 20.48
CA ASN A 690 -29.17 -31.11 19.97
C ASN A 690 -29.01 -32.07 21.15
N ALA A 691 -29.68 -33.21 21.09
CA ALA A 691 -29.64 -34.22 22.13
C ALA A 691 -29.75 -35.64 21.56
N THR A 692 -29.21 -36.61 22.28
CA THR A 692 -29.21 -38.04 21.96
C THR A 692 -29.68 -38.86 23.15
N GLY A 693 -30.27 -40.03 22.91
CA GLY A 693 -30.81 -40.95 23.93
C GLY A 693 -31.90 -41.82 23.32
N THR A 694 -32.49 -42.74 24.09
CA THR A 694 -33.63 -43.55 23.63
C THR A 694 -34.82 -42.65 23.28
N THR A 695 -35.49 -42.95 22.17
CA THR A 695 -36.67 -42.22 21.69
C THR A 695 -37.97 -42.73 22.35
N PRO A 696 -39.03 -41.93 22.44
CA PRO A 696 -39.14 -40.52 22.03
C PRO A 696 -38.38 -39.57 22.96
N ILE A 697 -37.78 -38.53 22.37
CA ILE A 697 -37.20 -37.39 23.08
C ILE A 697 -38.17 -36.22 22.94
N THR A 698 -38.48 -35.56 24.05
CA THR A 698 -39.37 -34.40 24.13
C THR A 698 -38.62 -33.17 24.62
N TYR A 699 -39.00 -31.99 24.16
CA TYR A 699 -38.34 -30.71 24.46
C TYR A 699 -39.35 -29.75 25.09
N GLN A 700 -38.89 -28.90 26.01
CA GLN A 700 -39.64 -27.78 26.55
C GLN A 700 -38.69 -26.61 26.81
N TRP A 701 -38.81 -25.55 26.02
CA TRP A 701 -38.05 -24.33 26.24
C TRP A 701 -38.59 -23.52 27.42
N LYS A 702 -37.68 -22.85 28.12
CA LYS A 702 -37.96 -21.98 29.26
C LYS A 702 -37.22 -20.64 29.10
N VAL A 703 -37.84 -19.58 29.62
CA VAL A 703 -37.31 -18.21 29.59
C VAL A 703 -37.21 -17.63 31.01
N THR A 704 -36.25 -16.72 31.20
CA THR A 704 -36.10 -15.88 32.40
C THR A 704 -35.75 -14.46 32.01
N ALA A 705 -36.30 -13.47 32.72
CA ALA A 705 -35.87 -12.08 32.63
C ALA A 705 -34.73 -11.75 33.61
N ASN A 706 -34.65 -12.49 34.75
CA ASN A 706 -33.84 -12.14 35.91
C ASN A 706 -32.80 -13.22 36.30
N GLY A 707 -32.67 -14.29 35.52
CA GLY A 707 -31.78 -15.44 35.79
C GLY A 707 -32.31 -16.44 36.82
N THR A 708 -33.10 -15.98 37.80
CA THR A 708 -33.58 -16.75 38.95
C THR A 708 -34.83 -17.59 38.66
N GLU A 709 -35.91 -16.95 38.18
CA GLU A 709 -37.20 -17.61 37.91
C GLU A 709 -37.34 -18.03 36.45
N TRP A 710 -37.88 -19.23 36.19
CA TRP A 710 -37.89 -19.84 34.86
C TRP A 710 -39.27 -20.34 34.44
N THR A 711 -39.93 -19.57 33.59
CA THR A 711 -41.26 -19.87 33.03
C THR A 711 -41.14 -20.79 31.81
N ALA A 712 -42.17 -21.59 31.54
CA ALA A 712 -42.26 -22.39 30.32
C ALA A 712 -42.71 -21.53 29.13
N ILE A 713 -42.01 -21.62 28.00
CA ILE A 713 -42.40 -20.92 26.77
C ILE A 713 -43.53 -21.71 26.10
N THR A 714 -44.54 -20.98 25.63
CA THR A 714 -45.65 -21.51 24.83
C THR A 714 -45.56 -20.95 23.40
N ASN A 715 -46.22 -21.61 22.44
CA ASN A 715 -46.25 -21.17 21.04
C ASN A 715 -47.22 -19.99 20.86
N ALA A 716 -46.84 -18.83 21.39
CA ALA A 716 -47.55 -17.56 21.27
C ALA A 716 -46.53 -16.44 21.01
N ALA A 717 -46.89 -15.48 20.14
CA ALA A 717 -45.98 -14.43 19.69
C ALA A 717 -45.30 -13.68 20.86
N PRO A 718 -43.98 -13.45 20.83
CA PRO A 718 -43.08 -13.63 19.67
C PRO A 718 -42.53 -15.05 19.46
N TYR A 719 -42.93 -16.04 20.28
CA TYR A 719 -42.35 -17.38 20.30
C TYR A 719 -43.08 -18.41 19.43
N SER A 720 -42.32 -19.33 18.84
CA SER A 720 -42.81 -20.53 18.15
C SER A 720 -41.82 -21.71 18.32
N ASP A 721 -42.30 -22.92 18.02
CA ASP A 721 -41.56 -24.19 18.11
C ASP A 721 -40.99 -24.54 19.51
N ALA A 722 -41.55 -23.96 20.58
CA ALA A 722 -41.09 -24.06 21.96
C ALA A 722 -41.12 -25.47 22.60
N THR A 723 -41.59 -26.49 21.87
CA THR A 723 -41.58 -27.91 22.25
C THR A 723 -40.73 -28.78 21.31
N THR A 724 -39.86 -28.16 20.49
CA THR A 724 -38.93 -28.83 19.57
C THR A 724 -37.46 -28.56 19.92
N ALA A 725 -36.53 -29.15 19.16
CA ALA A 725 -35.09 -28.89 19.24
C ALA A 725 -34.71 -27.43 18.89
N GLU A 726 -35.59 -26.65 18.27
CA GLU A 726 -35.39 -25.23 17.95
C GLU A 726 -36.52 -24.36 18.53
N LEU A 727 -36.16 -23.34 19.29
CA LEU A 727 -37.05 -22.24 19.65
C LEU A 727 -36.88 -21.10 18.64
N LYS A 728 -37.98 -20.66 18.01
CA LYS A 728 -37.98 -19.49 17.12
C LYS A 728 -38.56 -18.27 17.84
N ILE A 729 -37.95 -17.10 17.62
CA ILE A 729 -38.42 -15.80 18.09
C ILE A 729 -38.57 -14.88 16.87
N THR A 730 -39.80 -14.51 16.54
CA THR A 730 -40.13 -13.67 15.38
C THR A 730 -40.35 -12.22 15.78
N ALA A 731 -39.90 -11.27 14.95
CA ALA A 731 -40.02 -9.83 15.17
C ALA A 731 -39.55 -9.40 16.58
N VAL A 732 -38.35 -9.83 16.95
CA VAL A 732 -37.77 -9.77 18.31
C VAL A 732 -37.98 -8.40 18.98
N PRO A 733 -38.80 -8.29 20.04
CA PRO A 733 -38.99 -7.04 20.76
C PRO A 733 -37.75 -6.65 21.56
N LYS A 734 -37.41 -5.35 21.57
CA LYS A 734 -36.30 -4.79 22.38
C LYS A 734 -36.41 -5.13 23.87
N SER A 735 -37.63 -5.29 24.39
CA SER A 735 -37.92 -5.68 25.77
C SER A 735 -37.43 -7.07 26.16
N LEU A 736 -36.99 -7.91 25.21
CA LEU A 736 -36.36 -9.21 25.48
C LEU A 736 -34.82 -9.13 25.64
N THR A 737 -34.23 -7.94 25.58
CA THR A 737 -32.78 -7.77 25.79
C THR A 737 -32.39 -8.16 27.21
N GLY A 738 -31.34 -8.98 27.35
CA GLY A 738 -30.90 -9.59 28.61
C GLY A 738 -31.64 -10.88 29.00
N TYR A 739 -32.69 -11.29 28.29
CA TYR A 739 -33.45 -12.49 28.66
C TYR A 739 -32.63 -13.77 28.43
N GLY A 740 -32.71 -14.70 29.38
CA GLY A 740 -32.08 -16.01 29.33
C GLY A 740 -33.02 -17.11 28.86
N TYR A 741 -32.52 -18.02 28.03
CA TYR A 741 -33.24 -19.13 27.41
C TYR A 741 -32.53 -20.45 27.69
N ARG A 742 -33.29 -21.49 28.02
CA ARG A 742 -32.77 -22.86 28.15
C ARG A 742 -33.84 -23.88 27.77
N CYS A 743 -33.44 -25.07 27.34
CA CYS A 743 -34.35 -26.17 27.07
C CYS A 743 -34.26 -27.25 28.15
N ILE A 744 -35.39 -27.82 28.55
CA ILE A 744 -35.45 -29.11 29.24
C ILE A 744 -35.71 -30.17 28.17
N VAL A 745 -34.89 -31.21 28.15
CA VAL A 745 -34.96 -32.31 27.18
C VAL A 745 -35.13 -33.63 27.94
N THR A 746 -36.17 -34.39 27.61
CA THR A 746 -36.68 -35.51 28.43
C THR A 746 -36.97 -36.75 27.60
N ASN A 747 -36.62 -37.92 28.13
CA ASN A 747 -37.06 -39.23 27.63
C ASN A 747 -37.43 -40.18 28.79
N ALA A 748 -37.68 -41.45 28.49
CA ALA A 748 -38.10 -42.46 29.47
C ALA A 748 -37.08 -42.75 30.61
N ALA A 749 -35.81 -42.36 30.46
CA ALA A 749 -34.77 -42.50 31.50
C ALA A 749 -34.54 -41.24 32.34
N GLY A 750 -35.14 -40.09 31.97
CA GLY A 750 -35.05 -38.86 32.76
C GLY A 750 -35.03 -37.58 31.91
N ALA A 751 -34.72 -36.46 32.58
CA ALA A 751 -34.68 -35.13 31.99
C ALA A 751 -33.33 -34.44 32.26
N VAL A 752 -32.79 -33.74 31.25
CA VAL A 752 -31.59 -32.91 31.33
C VAL A 752 -31.95 -31.48 30.93
N THR A 753 -31.35 -30.49 31.59
CA THR A 753 -31.54 -29.07 31.27
C THR A 753 -30.30 -28.51 30.58
N SER A 754 -30.48 -27.72 29.52
CA SER A 754 -29.39 -27.05 28.81
C SER A 754 -28.75 -25.93 29.65
N THR A 755 -27.58 -25.47 29.22
CA THR A 755 -27.04 -24.18 29.67
C THR A 755 -27.96 -23.03 29.24
N THR A 756 -27.83 -21.89 29.91
CA THR A 756 -28.52 -20.64 29.55
C THR A 756 -27.83 -19.97 28.36
N ALA A 757 -28.60 -19.68 27.31
CA ALA A 757 -28.24 -18.74 26.26
C ALA A 757 -28.90 -17.38 26.55
N VAL A 758 -28.19 -16.27 26.32
CA VAL A 758 -28.73 -14.91 26.52
C VAL A 758 -29.07 -14.27 25.18
N LEU A 759 -30.17 -13.53 25.12
CA LEU A 759 -30.54 -12.70 23.99
C LEU A 759 -30.17 -11.23 24.27
N THR A 760 -29.26 -10.68 23.48
CA THR A 760 -29.04 -9.23 23.39
C THR A 760 -29.84 -8.69 22.22
N VAL A 761 -30.63 -7.64 22.46
CA VAL A 761 -31.37 -6.93 21.40
C VAL A 761 -30.88 -5.50 21.32
N THR A 762 -30.38 -5.10 20.15
CA THR A 762 -29.95 -3.72 19.85
C THR A 762 -31.03 -2.98 19.08
N ASP A 763 -30.98 -1.65 19.11
CA ASP A 763 -31.81 -0.81 18.24
C ASP A 763 -31.48 -1.03 16.76
N ALA A 764 -32.44 -0.66 15.90
CA ALA A 764 -32.19 -0.50 14.48
C ALA A 764 -31.36 0.77 14.24
N ILE A 765 -30.46 0.72 13.26
CA ILE A 765 -29.66 1.88 12.86
C ILE A 765 -30.53 2.72 11.92
N GLU A 766 -30.94 3.90 12.38
CA GLU A 766 -31.67 4.86 11.55
C GLU A 766 -30.72 5.50 10.54
N GLY A 767 -31.06 5.48 9.25
CA GLY A 767 -30.28 6.13 8.20
C GLY A 767 -30.24 7.66 8.38
N PRO A 768 -29.20 8.34 7.86
CA PRO A 768 -29.03 9.77 8.05
C PRO A 768 -30.08 10.56 7.26
N ALA A 769 -30.75 11.52 7.90
CA ALA A 769 -31.73 12.40 7.27
C ALA A 769 -31.46 13.87 7.62
N ILE A 770 -31.26 14.72 6.60
CA ILE A 770 -30.95 16.14 6.79
C ILE A 770 -32.23 16.90 7.15
N VAL A 771 -32.26 17.45 8.37
CA VAL A 771 -33.35 18.27 8.91
C VAL A 771 -33.15 19.75 8.53
N THR A 772 -31.90 20.23 8.62
CA THR A 772 -31.53 21.60 8.25
C THR A 772 -30.42 21.56 7.22
N GLN A 773 -30.72 22.04 6.01
CA GLN A 773 -29.76 22.17 4.91
C GLN A 773 -28.75 23.30 5.19
N PRO A 774 -27.54 23.28 4.59
CA PRO A 774 -26.65 24.42 4.61
C PRO A 774 -27.25 25.61 3.88
N SER A 775 -27.08 26.81 4.44
CA SER A 775 -27.48 28.08 3.82
C SER A 775 -26.36 28.68 2.99
N SER A 776 -26.69 29.37 1.91
CA SER A 776 -25.71 30.14 1.13
C SER A 776 -25.23 31.36 1.92
N ILE A 777 -23.96 31.75 1.71
CA ILE A 777 -23.27 32.80 2.46
C ILE A 777 -22.69 33.82 1.47
N THR A 778 -22.87 35.11 1.76
CA THR A 778 -22.05 36.18 1.16
C THR A 778 -21.17 36.76 2.26
N ILE A 779 -19.86 36.84 2.02
CA ILE A 779 -18.88 37.28 3.01
C ILE A 779 -17.80 38.12 2.32
N THR A 780 -17.19 39.05 3.04
CA THR A 780 -16.08 39.85 2.54
C THR A 780 -14.77 39.05 2.57
N ARG A 781 -13.92 39.23 1.54
CA ARG A 781 -12.60 38.61 1.45
C ARG A 781 -11.79 38.78 2.74
N GLY A 782 -11.27 37.69 3.27
CA GLY A 782 -10.46 37.62 4.50
C GLY A 782 -11.27 37.29 5.76
N ALA A 783 -12.58 37.53 5.75
CA ALA A 783 -13.47 37.16 6.85
C ALA A 783 -13.84 35.66 6.81
N PRO A 784 -14.21 35.05 7.96
CA PRO A 784 -14.52 33.63 8.05
C PRO A 784 -15.94 33.30 7.55
N ALA A 785 -16.07 32.22 6.78
CA ALA A 785 -17.36 31.64 6.39
C ALA A 785 -17.55 30.28 7.06
N THR A 786 -18.75 30.00 7.58
CA THR A 786 -19.07 28.69 8.22
C THR A 786 -20.39 28.13 7.70
N PHE A 787 -20.30 27.01 6.97
CA PHE A 787 -21.46 26.20 6.63
C PHE A 787 -21.79 25.22 7.77
N THR A 788 -23.07 24.94 7.96
CA THR A 788 -23.58 24.00 8.98
C THR A 788 -24.65 23.10 8.39
N VAL A 789 -24.85 21.92 8.99
CA VAL A 789 -25.95 21.00 8.66
C VAL A 789 -26.53 20.42 9.95
N THR A 790 -27.83 20.14 9.99
CA THR A 790 -28.47 19.40 11.09
C THR A 790 -29.09 18.13 10.56
N VAL A 791 -28.81 17.00 11.22
CA VAL A 791 -29.10 15.66 10.71
C VAL A 791 -29.58 14.75 11.84
N THR A 792 -30.58 13.91 11.57
CA THR A 792 -30.98 12.77 12.42
C THR A 792 -30.40 11.47 11.88
N GLY A 793 -30.63 10.36 12.58
CA GLY A 793 -30.04 9.05 12.28
C GLY A 793 -28.96 8.65 13.28
N THR A 794 -28.64 7.35 13.34
CA THR A 794 -27.73 6.81 14.37
C THR A 794 -26.26 7.04 13.98
N SER A 795 -25.50 7.73 14.82
CA SER A 795 -24.04 7.94 14.67
C SER A 795 -23.59 8.38 13.26
N PRO A 796 -24.10 9.52 12.72
CA PRO A 796 -23.73 10.01 11.41
C PRO A 796 -22.25 10.45 11.32
N THR A 797 -21.64 10.14 10.18
CA THR A 797 -20.34 10.64 9.73
C THR A 797 -20.54 11.64 8.59
N TYR A 798 -19.67 12.64 8.46
CA TYR A 798 -19.83 13.75 7.50
C TYR A 798 -18.63 13.80 6.55
N GLN A 799 -18.85 14.31 5.34
CA GLN A 799 -17.80 14.69 4.41
C GLN A 799 -18.27 15.90 3.58
N TRP A 800 -17.72 17.09 3.86
CA TRP A 800 -17.98 18.29 3.06
C TRP A 800 -17.27 18.22 1.71
N ARG A 801 -17.85 18.90 0.72
CA ARG A 801 -17.40 18.93 -0.67
C ARG A 801 -17.49 20.34 -1.21
N LYS A 802 -16.65 20.68 -2.18
CA LYS A 802 -16.74 21.88 -3.01
C LYS A 802 -16.86 21.45 -4.48
N GLY A 803 -17.89 21.94 -5.18
CA GLY A 803 -18.13 21.56 -6.58
C GLY A 803 -18.23 20.04 -6.81
N GLY A 804 -18.74 19.31 -5.82
CA GLY A 804 -18.79 17.84 -5.80
C GLY A 804 -17.51 17.12 -5.34
N ALA A 805 -16.35 17.78 -5.30
CA ALA A 805 -15.08 17.19 -4.84
C ALA A 805 -14.93 17.25 -3.31
N ALA A 806 -14.48 16.16 -2.67
CA ALA A 806 -14.35 16.07 -1.21
C ALA A 806 -13.24 16.98 -0.64
N ILE A 807 -13.53 17.68 0.45
CA ILE A 807 -12.59 18.55 1.16
C ILE A 807 -11.89 17.73 2.25
N ALA A 808 -10.57 17.59 2.17
CA ALA A 808 -9.79 16.80 3.11
C ALA A 808 -9.97 17.29 4.57
N GLY A 809 -10.23 16.37 5.50
CA GLY A 809 -10.40 16.64 6.93
C GLY A 809 -11.74 17.31 7.33
N ALA A 810 -12.58 17.73 6.38
CA ALA A 810 -13.86 18.37 6.66
C ALA A 810 -14.96 17.35 7.00
N ILE A 811 -14.87 16.75 8.18
CA ILE A 811 -15.68 15.59 8.63
C ILE A 811 -16.67 15.88 9.78
N SER A 812 -16.95 17.15 10.05
CA SER A 812 -17.85 17.62 11.12
C SER A 812 -19.22 18.06 10.56
N SER A 813 -20.21 18.26 11.45
CA SER A 813 -21.52 18.86 11.11
C SER A 813 -21.45 20.35 10.70
N SER A 814 -20.26 20.94 10.75
CA SER A 814 -19.95 22.26 10.20
C SER A 814 -18.62 22.24 9.45
N TYR A 815 -18.44 23.19 8.54
CA TYR A 815 -17.18 23.45 7.84
C TYR A 815 -16.92 24.95 7.81
N THR A 816 -15.75 25.36 8.32
CA THR A 816 -15.33 26.75 8.44
C THR A 816 -14.11 27.02 7.57
N ILE A 817 -14.19 28.05 6.73
CA ILE A 817 -13.06 28.67 6.06
C ILE A 817 -12.66 29.87 6.92
N ALA A 818 -11.45 29.87 7.47
CA ALA A 818 -11.02 30.89 8.44
C ALA A 818 -10.78 32.27 7.80
N HIS A 819 -10.24 32.30 6.59
CA HIS A 819 -9.98 33.50 5.80
C HIS A 819 -10.36 33.22 4.35
N THR A 820 -11.46 33.81 3.87
CA THR A 820 -11.96 33.54 2.51
C THR A 820 -11.19 34.31 1.45
N ALA A 821 -10.77 33.62 0.39
CA ALA A 821 -10.23 34.20 -0.83
C ALA A 821 -11.24 34.09 -1.98
N ASP A 822 -11.03 34.82 -3.08
CA ASP A 822 -11.89 34.76 -4.27
C ASP A 822 -11.97 33.32 -4.85
N ALA A 823 -10.89 32.54 -4.67
CA ALA A 823 -10.81 31.13 -5.02
C ALA A 823 -11.67 30.21 -4.12
N ASP A 824 -12.13 30.68 -2.96
CA ASP A 824 -13.07 29.97 -2.08
C ASP A 824 -14.52 30.08 -2.53
N ALA A 825 -14.88 31.04 -3.39
CA ALA A 825 -16.23 31.14 -3.93
C ALA A 825 -16.67 29.85 -4.67
N GLY A 826 -17.98 29.57 -4.67
CA GLY A 826 -18.60 28.42 -5.34
C GLY A 826 -19.53 27.58 -4.46
N ALA A 827 -20.00 26.46 -5.00
CA ALA A 827 -20.97 25.57 -4.36
C ALA A 827 -20.33 24.58 -3.35
N TYR A 828 -20.91 24.49 -2.15
CA TYR A 828 -20.54 23.58 -1.08
C TYR A 828 -21.71 22.69 -0.68
N SER A 829 -21.47 21.38 -0.53
CA SER A 829 -22.46 20.42 -0.01
C SER A 829 -21.79 19.35 0.85
N VAL A 830 -22.58 18.69 1.70
CA VAL A 830 -22.11 17.66 2.63
C VAL A 830 -22.77 16.32 2.33
N VAL A 831 -21.96 15.27 2.26
CA VAL A 831 -22.44 13.88 2.35
C VAL A 831 -22.49 13.50 3.82
N VAL A 832 -23.59 12.89 4.23
CA VAL A 832 -23.76 12.35 5.59
C VAL A 832 -24.08 10.87 5.49
N SER A 833 -23.37 10.03 6.24
CA SER A 833 -23.40 8.57 6.10
C SER A 833 -23.37 7.83 7.42
N ASN A 834 -24.02 6.67 7.47
CA ASN A 834 -23.79 5.62 8.46
C ASN A 834 -23.96 4.24 7.81
N SER A 835 -23.97 3.17 8.60
CA SER A 835 -24.12 1.80 8.10
C SER A 835 -25.52 1.44 7.56
N ALA A 836 -26.52 2.31 7.72
CA ALA A 836 -27.86 2.15 7.14
C ALA A 836 -28.05 2.94 5.82
N GLY A 837 -27.13 3.84 5.46
CA GLY A 837 -27.16 4.55 4.18
C GLY A 837 -26.42 5.88 4.18
N SER A 838 -26.58 6.64 3.10
CA SER A 838 -26.06 8.01 2.99
C SER A 838 -27.05 8.96 2.32
N VAL A 839 -26.91 10.24 2.65
CA VAL A 839 -27.70 11.35 2.10
C VAL A 839 -26.73 12.48 1.70
N THR A 840 -27.12 13.28 0.72
CA THR A 840 -26.38 14.45 0.23
C THR A 840 -27.22 15.69 0.48
N SER A 841 -26.62 16.77 1.00
CA SER A 841 -27.29 18.06 1.12
C SER A 841 -27.53 18.70 -0.25
N ILE A 842 -28.41 19.70 -0.30
CA ILE A 842 -28.37 20.67 -1.41
C ILE A 842 -27.03 21.42 -1.40
N ASP A 843 -26.65 22.00 -2.53
CA ASP A 843 -25.51 22.91 -2.60
C ASP A 843 -25.86 24.28 -2.01
N ALA A 844 -24.97 24.81 -1.17
CA ALA A 844 -24.98 26.17 -0.66
C ALA A 844 -23.84 26.97 -1.31
N SER A 845 -24.12 28.16 -1.82
CA SER A 845 -23.10 28.99 -2.48
C SER A 845 -22.32 29.82 -1.46
N LEU A 846 -20.99 29.83 -1.57
CA LEU A 846 -20.15 30.89 -1.02
C LEU A 846 -19.94 31.97 -2.09
N THR A 847 -20.32 33.20 -1.77
CA THR A 847 -20.01 34.41 -2.53
C THR A 847 -19.00 35.22 -1.75
N VAL A 848 -17.83 35.47 -2.31
CA VAL A 848 -16.80 36.33 -1.70
C VAL A 848 -16.83 37.69 -2.38
N VAL A 849 -16.97 38.76 -1.59
CA VAL A 849 -17.01 40.15 -2.09
C VAL A 849 -15.75 40.93 -1.70
N ALA A 850 -15.45 41.97 -2.46
CA ALA A 850 -14.41 42.93 -2.12
C ALA A 850 -14.85 43.80 -0.92
N ALA A 851 -13.89 44.17 -0.07
CA ALA A 851 -14.13 45.06 1.06
C ALA A 851 -14.56 46.47 0.61
N PRO A 852 -15.30 47.21 1.45
CA PRO A 852 -15.63 48.60 1.18
C PRO A 852 -14.36 49.47 1.00
N VAL A 853 -14.44 50.43 0.08
CA VAL A 853 -13.36 51.40 -0.20
C VAL A 853 -13.91 52.81 -0.06
N ILE A 854 -13.27 53.65 0.76
CA ILE A 854 -13.63 55.06 0.95
C ILE A 854 -12.82 55.95 0.00
N ASP A 855 -13.52 56.54 -0.96
CA ASP A 855 -13.03 57.57 -1.89
C ASP A 855 -14.24 58.41 -2.39
N PRO A 856 -14.26 59.76 -2.22
CA PRO A 856 -13.32 60.57 -1.44
C PRO A 856 -13.43 60.37 0.08
N GLN A 857 -12.29 60.58 0.74
CA GLN A 857 -12.16 60.75 2.19
C GLN A 857 -12.81 62.08 2.65
N PRO A 858 -13.18 62.21 3.94
CA PRO A 858 -13.75 63.45 4.47
C PRO A 858 -12.68 64.56 4.58
N VAL A 859 -13.11 65.82 4.58
CA VAL A 859 -12.23 67.00 4.46
C VAL A 859 -12.47 68.00 5.59
N ASP A 860 -11.37 68.51 6.17
CA ASP A 860 -11.37 69.51 7.25
C ASP A 860 -12.33 70.68 6.95
N THR A 861 -13.21 70.98 7.89
CA THR A 861 -14.28 71.97 7.73
C THR A 861 -14.20 73.03 8.83
N GLY A 862 -13.68 74.22 8.49
CA GLY A 862 -13.76 75.41 9.32
C GLY A 862 -15.05 76.18 9.04
N ALA A 863 -16.08 75.96 9.85
CA ALA A 863 -17.41 76.54 9.67
C ALA A 863 -17.63 77.79 10.55
N ALA A 864 -18.32 78.80 10.03
CA ALA A 864 -18.66 79.99 10.81
C ALA A 864 -19.71 79.67 11.88
N LEU A 865 -19.60 80.29 13.05
CA LEU A 865 -20.58 80.17 14.14
C LEU A 865 -22.02 80.39 13.63
N GLY A 866 -22.90 79.41 13.86
CA GLY A 866 -24.30 79.43 13.45
C GLY A 866 -24.56 79.15 11.96
N SER A 867 -23.52 78.94 11.14
CA SER A 867 -23.68 78.51 9.74
C SER A 867 -23.89 77.00 9.63
N SER A 868 -24.46 76.54 8.51
CA SER A 868 -24.60 75.12 8.22
C SER A 868 -23.30 74.51 7.70
N ALA A 869 -22.95 73.31 8.17
CA ALA A 869 -21.80 72.54 7.70
C ALA A 869 -22.20 71.09 7.38
N THR A 870 -21.39 70.36 6.61
CA THR A 870 -21.62 68.93 6.37
C THR A 870 -20.29 68.22 6.12
N LEU A 871 -20.02 67.17 6.91
CA LEU A 871 -18.93 66.23 6.66
C LEU A 871 -19.47 65.11 5.76
N THR A 872 -18.68 64.63 4.80
CA THR A 872 -19.12 63.62 3.82
C THR A 872 -18.04 62.58 3.57
N VAL A 873 -18.44 61.32 3.38
CA VAL A 873 -17.59 60.24 2.87
C VAL A 873 -18.17 59.69 1.58
N GLY A 874 -17.33 59.55 0.55
CA GLY A 874 -17.65 58.70 -0.60
C GLY A 874 -17.19 57.28 -0.33
N ALA A 875 -18.02 56.29 -0.64
CA ALA A 875 -17.61 54.89 -0.48
C ALA A 875 -18.24 54.00 -1.54
N THR A 876 -17.50 52.94 -1.92
CA THR A 876 -17.95 51.91 -2.86
C THR A 876 -17.84 50.52 -2.21
N GLY A 877 -18.82 49.66 -2.49
CA GLY A 877 -18.95 48.33 -1.91
C GLY A 877 -20.39 47.82 -2.00
N ASN A 878 -20.64 46.64 -1.45
CA ASN A 878 -21.98 46.05 -1.42
C ASN A 878 -22.74 46.50 -0.14
N GLY A 879 -24.07 46.67 -0.22
CA GLY A 879 -24.93 46.82 0.97
C GLY A 879 -24.57 47.91 2.00
N LEU A 880 -23.83 48.95 1.61
CA LEU A 880 -23.13 49.84 2.54
C LEU A 880 -24.03 50.49 3.60
N SER A 881 -23.52 50.48 4.83
CA SER A 881 -24.04 51.17 6.01
C SER A 881 -22.95 52.06 6.62
N TYR A 882 -23.36 53.08 7.37
CA TYR A 882 -22.48 54.13 7.90
C TYR A 882 -22.74 54.35 9.39
N GLN A 883 -21.71 54.74 10.15
CA GLN A 883 -21.85 55.31 11.49
C GLN A 883 -20.73 56.33 11.71
N TRP A 884 -21.09 57.59 11.99
CA TRP A 884 -20.10 58.62 12.36
C TRP A 884 -19.75 58.56 13.84
N PHE A 885 -18.48 58.77 14.18
CA PHE A 885 -18.02 58.97 15.54
C PHE A 885 -17.40 60.37 15.70
N ARG A 886 -17.24 60.79 16.94
CA ARG A 886 -16.56 62.02 17.35
C ARG A 886 -15.66 61.69 18.53
N GLY A 887 -14.35 61.78 18.36
CA GLY A 887 -13.39 61.34 19.38
C GLY A 887 -13.68 59.90 19.85
N GLY A 888 -13.99 58.99 18.92
CA GLY A 888 -14.30 57.59 19.22
C GLY A 888 -15.67 57.32 19.85
N VAL A 889 -16.52 58.33 20.08
CA VAL A 889 -17.89 58.16 20.60
C VAL A 889 -18.89 58.25 19.44
N PRO A 890 -19.79 57.25 19.26
CA PRO A 890 -20.73 57.24 18.12
C PRO A 890 -21.74 58.39 18.22
N VAL A 891 -21.92 59.12 17.13
CA VAL A 891 -22.89 60.20 17.02
C VAL A 891 -24.28 59.61 16.80
N THR A 892 -25.18 59.80 17.77
CA THR A 892 -26.52 59.19 17.78
C THR A 892 -27.33 59.55 16.53
N GLY A 893 -27.69 58.53 15.75
CA GLY A 893 -28.50 58.68 14.54
C GLY A 893 -27.73 59.03 13.26
N ALA A 894 -26.41 59.27 13.34
CA ALA A 894 -25.57 59.62 12.20
C ALA A 894 -25.20 58.39 11.34
N SER A 895 -26.21 57.82 10.66
CA SER A 895 -26.13 56.57 9.90
C SER A 895 -26.13 56.74 8.37
N ALA A 896 -25.85 57.95 7.89
CA ALA A 896 -25.73 58.27 6.47
C ALA A 896 -24.26 58.58 6.10
N SER A 897 -23.94 58.54 4.80
CA SER A 897 -22.63 58.96 4.25
C SER A 897 -22.30 60.44 4.44
N SER A 898 -23.19 61.22 5.06
CA SER A 898 -23.02 62.63 5.38
C SER A 898 -23.52 62.97 6.79
N LEU A 899 -22.70 63.64 7.59
CA LEU A 899 -23.08 64.21 8.88
C LEU A 899 -23.29 65.72 8.73
N ALA A 900 -24.54 66.16 8.78
CA ALA A 900 -24.94 67.55 8.55
C ALA A 900 -25.25 68.29 9.86
N PHE A 901 -24.71 69.50 9.99
CA PHE A 901 -24.93 70.43 11.10
C PHE A 901 -25.75 71.62 10.58
N ALA A 902 -26.95 71.82 11.11
CA ALA A 902 -27.84 72.89 10.63
C ALA A 902 -27.36 74.30 11.03
N ALA A 903 -26.74 74.43 12.20
CA ALA A 903 -26.13 75.65 12.71
C ALA A 903 -25.00 75.29 13.68
N VAL A 904 -23.75 75.40 13.23
CA VAL A 904 -22.56 74.95 13.98
C VAL A 904 -22.33 75.77 15.25
N ALA A 905 -22.17 75.08 16.38
CA ALA A 905 -21.91 75.65 17.69
C ALA A 905 -20.53 75.20 18.24
N PRO A 906 -19.98 75.87 19.27
CA PRO A 906 -18.74 75.44 19.95
C PRO A 906 -18.82 74.00 20.48
N ALA A 907 -20.03 73.55 20.85
CA ALA A 907 -20.29 72.19 21.29
C ALA A 907 -20.17 71.14 20.18
N ASP A 908 -20.02 71.52 18.90
CA ASP A 908 -19.85 70.60 17.77
C ASP A 908 -18.37 70.40 17.39
N ALA A 909 -17.46 71.28 17.82
CA ALA A 909 -16.05 71.22 17.40
C ALA A 909 -15.37 69.92 17.84
N GLY A 910 -14.63 69.27 16.95
CA GLY A 910 -13.92 68.04 17.27
C GLY A 910 -13.27 67.37 16.07
N ILE A 911 -12.65 66.23 16.32
CA ILE A 911 -12.23 65.29 15.29
C ILE A 911 -13.33 64.22 15.17
N TYR A 912 -13.75 63.98 13.93
CA TYR A 912 -14.79 63.02 13.55
C TYR A 912 -14.22 61.99 12.59
N ASP A 913 -14.91 60.88 12.46
CA ASP A 913 -14.62 59.78 11.55
C ASP A 913 -15.93 59.07 11.17
N CYS A 914 -15.89 58.21 10.15
CA CYS A 914 -17.04 57.43 9.71
C CYS A 914 -16.64 55.98 9.46
N LEU A 915 -17.26 55.05 10.20
CA LEU A 915 -17.18 53.62 9.93
C LEU A 915 -18.14 53.28 8.79
N VAL A 916 -17.62 52.63 7.75
CA VAL A 916 -18.39 52.12 6.62
C VAL A 916 -18.34 50.59 6.64
N SER A 917 -19.51 49.95 6.71
CA SER A 917 -19.64 48.49 6.84
C SER A 917 -20.53 47.93 5.73
N ASP A 918 -20.07 46.86 5.06
CA ASP A 918 -20.79 46.19 3.97
C ASP A 918 -21.84 45.16 4.45
N GLY A 919 -21.96 44.96 5.77
CA GLY A 919 -22.88 43.99 6.39
C GLY A 919 -22.51 42.51 6.16
N THR A 920 -21.42 42.24 5.43
CA THR A 920 -20.88 40.91 5.12
C THR A 920 -19.50 40.64 5.76
N GLY A 921 -19.11 41.49 6.72
CA GLY A 921 -17.88 41.37 7.51
C GLY A 921 -16.74 42.28 7.05
N GLY A 922 -16.96 43.11 6.02
CA GLY A 922 -16.03 44.12 5.56
C GLY A 922 -16.34 45.47 6.17
N GLU A 923 -15.41 45.99 6.96
CA GLU A 923 -15.53 47.30 7.60
C GLU A 923 -14.27 48.13 7.32
N ILE A 924 -14.45 49.43 7.11
CA ILE A 924 -13.37 50.39 6.89
C ILE A 924 -13.71 51.70 7.60
N LEU A 925 -12.75 52.24 8.34
CA LEU A 925 -12.87 53.56 8.96
C LEU A 925 -12.37 54.62 7.97
N SER A 926 -13.02 55.79 7.93
CA SER A 926 -12.48 56.94 7.22
C SER A 926 -11.19 57.44 7.89
N LYS A 927 -10.41 58.24 7.17
CA LYS A 927 -9.45 59.14 7.84
C LYS A 927 -10.18 60.07 8.83
N PRO A 928 -9.51 60.53 9.89
CA PRO A 928 -10.07 61.53 10.78
C PRO A 928 -10.26 62.87 10.04
N VAL A 929 -11.28 63.63 10.41
CA VAL A 929 -11.60 64.95 9.86
C VAL A 929 -11.89 65.96 10.97
N VAL A 930 -11.32 67.16 10.86
CA VAL A 930 -11.54 68.23 11.85
C VAL A 930 -12.77 69.06 11.47
N LEU A 931 -13.72 69.20 12.41
CA LEU A 931 -14.76 70.24 12.38
C LEU A 931 -14.40 71.33 13.39
N GLY A 932 -14.22 72.56 12.91
CA GLY A 932 -13.81 73.70 13.73
C GLY A 932 -14.71 74.91 13.57
N VAL A 933 -14.86 75.69 14.64
CA VAL A 933 -15.69 76.92 14.65
C VAL A 933 -14.84 78.16 14.42
N THR A 934 -15.15 78.90 13.35
CA THR A 934 -14.62 80.24 13.09
C THR A 934 -15.57 81.31 13.63
N LEU A 935 -15.03 82.28 14.37
CA LEU A 935 -15.80 83.41 14.88
C LEU A 935 -15.90 84.53 13.81
N PRO A 936 -17.08 85.15 13.62
CA PRO A 936 -17.22 86.32 12.76
C PRO A 936 -16.33 87.49 13.20
N ALA A 937 -15.90 88.34 12.25
CA ALA A 937 -15.04 89.48 12.56
C ALA A 937 -15.68 90.40 13.63
N GLY A 938 -14.91 90.70 14.69
CA GLY A 938 -15.38 91.44 15.87
C GLY A 938 -16.01 90.58 16.98
N THR A 939 -16.38 89.33 16.69
CA THR A 939 -16.83 88.37 17.71
C THR A 939 -15.62 87.79 18.45
N ARG A 940 -15.59 87.97 19.77
CA ARG A 940 -14.46 87.57 20.63
C ARG A 940 -14.59 86.20 21.27
N THR A 941 -15.82 85.78 21.55
CA THR A 941 -16.15 84.53 22.22
C THR A 941 -17.49 83.99 21.73
N ALA A 942 -17.71 82.69 21.92
CA ALA A 942 -19.00 82.03 21.71
C ALA A 942 -19.15 80.79 22.62
N GLY A 943 -20.38 80.39 22.90
CA GLY A 943 -20.66 79.27 23.80
C GLY A 943 -20.48 79.66 25.27
N ALA A 944 -20.06 78.70 26.10
CA ALA A 944 -19.97 78.86 27.55
C ALA A 944 -18.63 79.51 27.97
N VAL A 945 -18.44 80.78 27.60
CA VAL A 945 -17.24 81.56 27.89
C VAL A 945 -17.60 82.90 28.52
N SER A 946 -17.04 83.21 29.70
CA SER A 946 -17.10 84.54 30.29
C SER A 946 -15.77 85.29 30.11
N THR A 947 -15.87 86.61 29.93
CA THR A 947 -14.72 87.52 30.03
C THR A 947 -14.38 87.72 31.50
N TYR A 948 -13.12 87.51 31.89
CA TYR A 948 -12.65 87.74 33.25
C TYR A 948 -11.89 89.07 33.36
N LEU A 949 -10.87 89.27 32.52
CA LEU A 949 -10.08 90.49 32.44
C LEU A 949 -9.65 90.74 30.99
N LEU A 950 -9.56 92.01 30.58
CA LEU A 950 -9.10 92.43 29.26
C LEU A 950 -7.90 93.37 29.39
N ASP A 951 -7.13 93.50 28.31
CA ASP A 951 -6.01 94.44 28.17
C ASP A 951 -4.93 94.34 29.28
N ILE A 952 -4.72 93.13 29.81
CA ILE A 952 -3.74 92.85 30.87
C ILE A 952 -2.34 93.10 30.32
N GLN A 953 -1.71 94.18 30.77
CA GLN A 953 -0.31 94.49 30.44
C GLN A 953 0.61 93.55 31.21
N HIS A 954 1.41 92.75 30.50
CA HIS A 954 2.35 91.81 31.10
C HIS A 954 3.80 92.34 31.01
N PRO A 955 4.70 92.04 31.97
CA PRO A 955 6.06 92.60 31.98
C PRO A 955 6.97 92.26 30.78
N ASN A 956 6.58 91.31 29.92
CA ASN A 956 7.25 91.03 28.65
C ASN A 956 6.79 91.93 27.48
N GLY A 957 5.88 92.88 27.73
CA GLY A 957 5.31 93.78 26.72
C GLY A 957 4.11 93.22 25.95
N ALA A 958 3.68 91.98 26.21
CA ALA A 958 2.47 91.42 25.62
C ALA A 958 1.20 91.88 26.36
N ILE A 959 0.10 91.99 25.61
CA ILE A 959 -1.23 92.34 26.12
C ILE A 959 -2.11 91.09 26.08
N TYR A 960 -2.62 90.67 27.23
CA TYR A 960 -3.45 89.47 27.36
C TYR A 960 -4.92 89.81 27.61
N ASP A 961 -5.82 89.08 26.95
CA ASP A 961 -7.24 89.03 27.26
C ASP A 961 -7.59 87.66 27.85
N GLN A 962 -8.04 87.63 29.10
CA GLN A 962 -8.33 86.42 29.87
C GLN A 962 -9.82 86.09 29.84
N PHE A 963 -10.12 84.93 29.28
CA PHE A 963 -11.42 84.28 29.26
C PHE A 963 -11.46 83.11 30.25
N LEU A 964 -12.67 82.75 30.69
CA LEU A 964 -12.95 81.64 31.57
C LEU A 964 -13.99 80.73 30.90
N LEU A 965 -13.69 79.44 30.79
CA LEU A 965 -14.66 78.45 30.33
C LEU A 965 -15.64 78.13 31.48
N ASN A 966 -16.93 78.39 31.27
CA ASN A 966 -17.98 78.27 32.29
C ASN A 966 -19.07 77.22 31.95
N GLY A 967 -18.78 76.34 30.99
CA GLY A 967 -19.57 75.16 30.65
C GLY A 967 -18.76 74.17 29.82
N ALA A 968 -19.42 73.17 29.22
CA ALA A 968 -18.73 72.05 28.55
C ALA A 968 -17.99 72.42 27.24
N ALA A 969 -18.35 73.53 26.58
CA ALA A 969 -17.70 73.95 25.33
C ALA A 969 -17.73 75.47 25.13
N GLY A 970 -16.65 76.01 24.58
CA GLY A 970 -16.49 77.45 24.34
C GLY A 970 -15.43 77.77 23.31
N THR A 971 -15.69 78.80 22.50
CA THR A 971 -14.79 79.30 21.45
C THR A 971 -14.33 80.72 21.76
N PHE A 972 -13.08 81.07 21.46
CA PHE A 972 -12.52 82.41 21.63
C PHE A 972 -11.54 82.80 20.52
N SER A 973 -11.28 84.10 20.35
CA SER A 973 -10.36 84.67 19.35
C SER A 973 -9.44 85.75 19.93
N ALA A 974 -8.24 85.86 19.34
CA ALA A 974 -7.33 86.97 19.57
C ALA A 974 -7.88 88.28 18.96
N ALA A 975 -7.68 89.39 19.67
CA ALA A 975 -7.78 90.71 19.04
C ALA A 975 -6.43 91.08 18.40
N PRO A 976 -6.39 91.96 17.38
CA PRO A 976 -5.14 92.36 16.72
C PRO A 976 -4.08 92.83 17.73
N ASN A 977 -2.86 92.30 17.60
CA ASN A 977 -1.71 92.56 18.47
C ASN A 977 -1.90 92.19 19.96
N LYS A 978 -2.83 91.29 20.29
CA LYS A 978 -3.03 90.75 21.64
C LYS A 978 -2.94 89.22 21.65
N ILE A 979 -2.73 88.66 22.84
CA ILE A 979 -2.87 87.23 23.10
C ILE A 979 -4.21 87.01 23.80
N ALA A 980 -5.07 86.16 23.25
CA ALA A 980 -6.24 85.68 23.97
C ALA A 980 -5.90 84.37 24.70
N ARG A 981 -6.39 84.23 25.93
CA ARG A 981 -6.14 83.09 26.82
C ARG A 981 -7.46 82.59 27.41
N MET A 982 -7.69 81.29 27.43
CA MET A 982 -8.79 80.66 28.16
C MET A 982 -8.25 79.64 29.17
N SER A 983 -8.88 79.59 30.35
CA SER A 983 -8.47 78.72 31.48
C SER A 983 -9.57 77.72 31.85
N PHE A 984 -9.18 76.49 32.20
CA PHE A 984 -10.02 75.42 32.77
C PHE A 984 -9.16 74.48 33.64
N LEU A 985 -9.75 73.45 34.28
CA LEU A 985 -9.04 72.41 35.02
C LEU A 985 -8.98 71.08 34.25
N ASP A 986 -7.82 70.43 34.23
CA ASP A 986 -7.69 69.07 33.67
C ASP A 986 -8.16 67.97 34.64
N GLY A 987 -8.06 66.70 34.22
CA GLY A 987 -8.39 65.53 35.05
C GLY A 987 -7.62 65.49 36.38
N HIS A 988 -6.43 66.09 36.41
CA HIS A 988 -5.53 66.15 37.55
C HIS A 988 -5.70 67.42 38.41
N ASP A 989 -6.74 68.24 38.24
CA ASP A 989 -6.92 69.51 38.97
C ASP A 989 -5.79 70.54 38.73
N SER A 990 -5.06 70.41 37.61
CA SER A 990 -4.13 71.43 37.12
C SER A 990 -4.92 72.48 36.33
N ILE A 991 -4.63 73.77 36.54
CA ILE A 991 -5.18 74.81 35.65
C ILE A 991 -4.42 74.72 34.33
N VAL A 992 -5.14 74.36 33.27
CA VAL A 992 -4.66 74.41 31.89
C VAL A 992 -5.02 75.75 31.29
N GLN A 993 -4.06 76.36 30.62
CA GLN A 993 -4.25 77.59 29.85
C GLN A 993 -4.00 77.31 28.37
N VAL A 994 -4.95 77.74 27.55
CA VAL A 994 -4.93 77.64 26.09
C VAL A 994 -4.88 79.06 25.55
N GLU A 995 -3.91 79.36 24.68
CA GLU A 995 -3.68 80.70 24.14
C GLU A 995 -3.60 80.72 22.62
N MET A 996 -3.95 81.88 22.06
CA MET A 996 -3.56 82.23 20.69
C MET A 996 -3.25 83.71 20.50
N SER A 997 -2.45 83.98 19.47
CA SER A 997 -2.38 85.27 18.77
C SER A 997 -2.39 85.04 17.26
N GLY A 998 -2.68 86.06 16.46
CA GLY A 998 -2.85 85.93 15.01
C GLY A 998 -4.28 85.55 14.60
N ALA A 999 -4.43 84.95 13.42
CA ALA A 999 -5.73 84.62 12.82
C ALA A 999 -6.43 83.41 13.46
N GLY A 1000 -7.73 83.28 13.17
CA GLY A 1000 -8.57 82.14 13.57
C GLY A 1000 -9.24 82.27 14.94
N SER A 1001 -9.79 81.15 15.41
CA SER A 1001 -10.35 81.00 16.76
C SER A 1001 -10.14 79.59 17.30
N ILE A 1002 -9.93 79.49 18.62
CA ILE A 1002 -9.80 78.21 19.32
C ILE A 1002 -11.14 77.86 19.98
N THR A 1003 -11.58 76.62 19.79
CA THR A 1003 -12.65 75.98 20.57
C THR A 1003 -12.07 74.96 21.53
N VAL A 1004 -12.45 75.03 22.80
CA VAL A 1004 -12.21 73.96 23.79
C VAL A 1004 -13.53 73.24 24.06
N VAL A 1005 -13.49 71.91 24.04
CA VAL A 1005 -14.61 71.03 24.40
C VAL A 1005 -14.12 70.07 25.49
N LEU A 1006 -14.82 70.02 26.62
CA LEU A 1006 -14.47 69.18 27.76
C LEU A 1006 -15.30 67.89 27.78
N THR A 1007 -14.65 66.76 27.53
CA THR A 1007 -15.22 65.44 27.80
C THR A 1007 -15.25 65.22 29.31
N GLY A 1008 -16.41 64.79 29.84
CA GLY A 1008 -16.62 64.64 31.27
C GLY A 1008 -16.69 65.96 32.04
N ALA A 1009 -17.16 67.04 31.40
CA ALA A 1009 -17.26 68.38 31.99
C ALA A 1009 -18.00 68.38 33.35
N THR A 1010 -17.33 68.86 34.40
CA THR A 1010 -17.84 68.99 35.77
C THR A 1010 -17.52 70.36 36.35
N GLY A 1011 -18.27 70.77 37.38
CA GLY A 1011 -18.12 72.08 38.02
C GLY A 1011 -19.14 73.13 37.56
N PRO A 1012 -18.81 74.43 37.69
CA PRO A 1012 -17.50 74.97 38.07
C PRO A 1012 -17.08 74.61 39.51
N ILE A 1013 -15.77 74.44 39.74
CA ILE A 1013 -15.17 74.08 41.04
C ILE A 1013 -14.00 75.00 41.41
N ASP A 1014 -13.69 75.06 42.70
CA ASP A 1014 -12.52 75.78 43.23
C ASP A 1014 -11.20 75.10 42.76
N PRO A 1015 -10.16 75.87 42.37
CA PRO A 1015 -8.88 75.34 41.94
C PRO A 1015 -8.03 74.91 43.16
N ILE A 1016 -8.32 73.74 43.74
CA ILE A 1016 -7.79 73.30 45.05
C ILE A 1016 -6.25 73.32 45.19
N ARG A 1017 -5.51 73.27 44.08
CA ARG A 1017 -4.03 73.32 44.03
C ARG A 1017 -3.44 74.74 43.96
N TYR A 1018 -4.29 75.77 44.00
CA TYR A 1018 -3.93 77.16 43.71
C TYR A 1018 -4.36 78.15 44.80
N THR A 1019 -3.66 79.27 44.89
CA THR A 1019 -3.91 80.39 45.82
C THR A 1019 -4.94 81.40 45.24
N GLN A 1020 -5.80 80.95 44.32
CA GLN A 1020 -6.82 81.78 43.68
C GLN A 1020 -8.16 81.70 44.42
N THR A 1021 -8.51 82.78 45.13
CA THR A 1021 -9.80 82.91 45.81
C THR A 1021 -10.84 83.54 44.89
N GLY A 1022 -12.04 82.95 44.81
CA GLY A 1022 -13.19 83.54 44.11
C GLY A 1022 -13.21 83.36 42.58
N ILE A 1023 -12.31 82.53 42.03
CA ILE A 1023 -12.36 82.06 40.64
C ILE A 1023 -12.67 80.56 40.68
N GLN A 1024 -13.64 80.11 39.90
CA GLN A 1024 -13.99 78.70 39.76
C GLN A 1024 -13.92 78.28 38.29
N TYR A 1025 -13.52 77.05 38.03
CA TYR A 1025 -13.24 76.54 36.69
C TYR A 1025 -14.07 75.30 36.38
N MET A 1026 -14.45 75.11 35.12
CA MET A 1026 -14.89 73.80 34.65
C MET A 1026 -13.72 72.81 34.63
N LYS A 1027 -13.97 71.57 35.03
CA LYS A 1027 -13.01 70.45 35.00
C LYS A 1027 -13.40 69.42 33.93
N GLY A 1028 -12.43 68.93 33.16
CA GLY A 1028 -12.63 67.82 32.21
C GLY A 1028 -11.41 67.57 31.33
N LYS A 1029 -11.43 66.50 30.53
CA LYS A 1029 -10.38 66.22 29.52
C LYS A 1029 -10.69 67.00 28.25
N ALA A 1030 -9.77 67.85 27.81
CA ALA A 1030 -10.02 68.78 26.71
C ALA A 1030 -9.72 68.21 25.32
N THR A 1031 -10.65 68.40 24.38
CA THR A 1031 -10.35 68.47 22.94
C THR A 1031 -10.20 69.94 22.57
N VAL A 1032 -9.12 70.30 21.85
CA VAL A 1032 -8.82 71.70 21.51
C VAL A 1032 -8.73 71.85 20.00
N ILE A 1033 -9.66 72.58 19.39
CA ILE A 1033 -9.72 72.78 17.93
C ILE A 1033 -9.40 74.24 17.58
N LEU A 1034 -8.29 74.45 16.87
CA LEU A 1034 -7.93 75.74 16.26
C LEU A 1034 -8.47 75.78 14.83
N ALA A 1035 -9.37 76.72 14.53
CA ALA A 1035 -9.98 76.86 13.22
C ALA A 1035 -9.68 78.21 12.58
N GLY A 1036 -9.35 78.22 11.29
CA GLY A 1036 -9.10 79.44 10.54
C GLY A 1036 -7.68 80.01 10.73
N ALA A 1037 -6.70 79.14 11.00
CA ALA A 1037 -5.31 79.54 11.20
C ALA A 1037 -4.61 80.01 9.91
N ASP A 1038 -3.51 80.74 10.08
CA ASP A 1038 -2.53 81.07 9.04
C ASP A 1038 -1.11 81.21 9.62
N ALA A 1039 -0.14 81.64 8.81
CA ALA A 1039 1.25 81.86 9.23
C ALA A 1039 1.45 82.96 10.30
N SER A 1040 0.44 83.77 10.63
CA SER A 1040 0.47 84.67 11.80
C SER A 1040 0.04 83.98 13.09
N THR A 1041 -0.71 82.87 12.99
CA THR A 1041 -1.33 82.19 14.12
C THR A 1041 -0.31 81.45 14.97
N HIS A 1042 -0.16 81.86 16.23
CA HIS A 1042 0.65 81.15 17.22
C HIS A 1042 -0.28 80.52 18.26
N PHE A 1043 -0.03 79.26 18.60
CA PHE A 1043 -0.88 78.42 19.44
C PHE A 1043 -0.10 77.87 20.64
N THR A 1044 -0.61 78.09 21.84
CA THR A 1044 0.00 77.62 23.09
C THR A 1044 -1.02 76.82 23.88
N ILE A 1045 -0.61 75.69 24.46
CA ILE A 1045 -1.31 75.07 25.58
C ILE A 1045 -0.24 74.84 26.65
N TYR A 1046 -0.55 75.08 27.93
CA TYR A 1046 0.36 74.78 29.03
C TYR A 1046 -0.37 74.63 30.36
N SER A 1047 0.33 74.02 31.33
CA SER A 1047 -0.12 73.94 32.72
C SER A 1047 0.40 75.11 33.55
N VAL A 1048 -0.42 75.62 34.46
CA VAL A 1048 -0.06 76.76 35.33
C VAL A 1048 0.64 76.24 36.59
N GLY A 1049 1.95 76.46 36.69
CA GLY A 1049 2.77 76.07 37.84
C GLY A 1049 3.69 77.20 38.29
N ARG A 1050 4.51 76.95 39.32
CA ARG A 1050 5.40 77.97 39.90
C ARG A 1050 6.36 78.64 38.91
N PHE A 1051 6.72 77.97 37.81
CA PHE A 1051 7.62 78.50 36.78
C PHE A 1051 6.87 79.26 35.68
N THR A 1052 5.70 78.78 35.26
CA THR A 1052 4.87 79.47 34.25
C THR A 1052 4.06 80.63 34.82
N ASN A 1053 3.76 80.65 36.12
CA ASN A 1053 3.13 81.75 36.83
C ASN A 1053 3.54 81.79 38.32
N PRO A 1054 4.58 82.56 38.69
CA PRO A 1054 5.07 82.63 40.07
C PRO A 1054 4.03 83.18 41.06
N GLY A 1055 3.68 82.36 42.07
CA GLY A 1055 2.85 82.77 43.21
C GLY A 1055 1.38 82.32 43.20
N VAL A 1056 0.89 81.70 42.12
CA VAL A 1056 -0.50 81.19 42.07
C VAL A 1056 -0.66 79.71 42.48
N THR A 1057 0.39 78.90 42.48
CA THR A 1057 0.35 77.49 42.91
C THR A 1057 0.63 77.38 44.42
N ARG A 1058 -0.05 76.47 45.11
CA ARG A 1058 0.15 76.21 46.55
C ARG A 1058 1.39 75.38 46.85
N ASP A 1059 1.77 75.37 48.12
CA ASP A 1059 2.98 74.72 48.64
C ASP A 1059 2.76 73.34 49.26
N ASP A 1060 1.50 72.89 49.36
CA ASP A 1060 1.07 71.71 50.14
C ASP A 1060 1.28 70.35 49.44
N GLY A 1061 1.72 70.35 48.18
CA GLY A 1061 2.23 69.17 47.48
C GLY A 1061 1.16 68.33 46.76
N GLY A 1062 1.56 67.73 45.62
CA GLY A 1062 0.70 66.90 44.77
C GLY A 1062 0.31 67.50 43.41
N TYR A 1063 0.78 68.72 43.09
CA TYR A 1063 0.55 69.33 41.78
C TYR A 1063 1.37 68.64 40.66
N TYR A 1064 0.69 68.23 39.58
CA TYR A 1064 1.21 67.34 38.54
C TYR A 1064 2.31 67.96 37.66
N GLY A 1065 2.17 69.23 37.30
CA GLY A 1065 3.18 69.99 36.54
C GLY A 1065 3.01 69.95 35.02
N TRP A 1066 2.23 69.02 34.48
CA TRP A 1066 1.87 68.92 33.05
C TRP A 1066 0.40 69.30 32.84
N ALA A 1067 0.01 69.57 31.60
CA ALA A 1067 -1.38 69.82 31.21
C ALA A 1067 -1.93 68.57 30.51
N ASP A 1068 -2.96 67.96 31.09
CA ASP A 1068 -3.59 66.75 30.56
C ASP A 1068 -4.73 67.08 29.57
N VAL A 1069 -4.50 66.79 28.28
CA VAL A 1069 -5.36 67.13 27.14
C VAL A 1069 -5.62 65.89 26.30
N ALA A 1070 -6.79 65.70 25.72
CA ALA A 1070 -7.03 64.55 24.82
C ALA A 1070 -6.28 64.74 23.49
N VAL A 1071 -6.68 65.74 22.70
CA VAL A 1071 -6.17 65.93 21.34
C VAL A 1071 -6.29 67.39 20.90
N ALA A 1072 -5.36 67.84 20.06
CA ALA A 1072 -5.44 69.11 19.35
C ALA A 1072 -5.70 68.90 17.86
N GLY A 1073 -6.75 69.55 17.33
CA GLY A 1073 -7.06 69.61 15.90
C GLY A 1073 -6.77 71.00 15.33
N ILE A 1074 -6.15 71.11 14.15
CA ILE A 1074 -5.84 72.42 13.53
C ILE A 1074 -6.31 72.47 12.07
N ILE A 1075 -7.13 73.48 11.76
CA ILE A 1075 -7.55 73.83 10.40
C ILE A 1075 -6.87 75.14 9.96
N SER A 1076 -5.93 75.06 9.02
CA SER A 1076 -5.34 76.24 8.36
C SER A 1076 -6.10 76.63 7.10
N THR A 1077 -6.16 77.94 6.83
CA THR A 1077 -6.81 78.51 5.64
C THR A 1077 -5.91 78.51 4.40
N ASN A 1078 -4.60 78.39 4.58
CA ASN A 1078 -3.61 78.57 3.51
C ASN A 1078 -2.38 77.65 3.65
N GLY A 1079 -2.45 76.61 4.49
CA GLY A 1079 -1.34 75.71 4.78
C GLY A 1079 -0.32 76.24 5.80
N GLY A 1080 -0.36 77.53 6.15
CA GLY A 1080 0.56 78.14 7.11
C GLY A 1080 0.10 78.02 8.56
N LEU A 1081 1.08 77.96 9.47
CA LEU A 1081 0.94 78.15 10.91
C LEU A 1081 2.17 78.89 11.45
N GLY A 1082 2.00 79.83 12.38
CA GLY A 1082 3.11 80.58 12.97
C GLY A 1082 3.99 79.73 13.89
N GLY A 1083 3.37 79.01 14.84
CA GLY A 1083 4.08 78.12 15.74
C GLY A 1083 3.18 77.44 16.77
N ILE A 1084 3.68 76.34 17.34
CA ILE A 1084 3.04 75.59 18.43
C ILE A 1084 4.00 75.48 19.61
N HIS A 1085 3.61 75.97 20.79
CA HIS A 1085 4.41 75.86 22.01
C HIS A 1085 3.62 75.15 23.12
N GLN A 1086 3.96 73.89 23.35
CA GLN A 1086 3.22 72.93 24.19
C GLN A 1086 4.19 72.00 24.94
N GLY A 1087 5.42 72.46 25.21
CA GLY A 1087 6.49 71.68 25.84
C GLY A 1087 6.26 71.25 27.29
N ASN A 1088 5.04 71.42 27.82
CA ASN A 1088 4.57 70.84 29.06
C ASN A 1088 3.12 70.31 28.99
N VAL A 1089 2.70 69.87 27.80
CA VAL A 1089 1.38 69.30 27.51
C VAL A 1089 1.52 67.82 27.18
N GLU A 1090 0.86 67.00 27.97
CA GLU A 1090 0.73 65.57 27.75
C GLU A 1090 -0.59 65.33 27.04
N TYR A 1091 -0.52 64.79 25.82
CA TYR A 1091 -1.72 64.36 25.10
C TYR A 1091 -2.07 62.94 25.52
N ASN A 1092 -3.19 62.76 26.21
CA ASN A 1092 -3.63 61.48 26.73
C ASN A 1092 -5.13 61.24 26.53
N ALA A 1093 -5.48 60.16 25.84
CA ALA A 1093 -6.87 59.71 25.68
C ALA A 1093 -7.00 58.18 25.77
N ALA A 1094 -8.18 57.71 26.18
CA ALA A 1094 -8.52 56.29 26.29
C ALA A 1094 -9.44 55.79 25.15
N VAL A 1095 -10.04 56.69 24.37
CA VAL A 1095 -10.86 56.39 23.19
C VAL A 1095 -10.66 57.49 22.14
N GLY A 1096 -10.86 57.16 20.86
CA GLY A 1096 -10.82 58.15 19.78
C GLY A 1096 -9.41 58.50 19.35
N TYR A 1097 -8.99 59.73 19.62
CA TYR A 1097 -7.73 60.29 19.14
C TYR A 1097 -6.94 60.92 20.28
N THR A 1098 -5.61 60.79 20.23
CA THR A 1098 -4.66 61.50 21.10
C THR A 1098 -3.55 62.15 20.27
N GLY A 1099 -2.98 63.25 20.76
CA GLY A 1099 -1.88 63.97 20.11
C GLY A 1099 -2.31 65.18 19.30
N LEU A 1100 -1.69 65.37 18.13
CA LEU A 1100 -1.86 66.54 17.27
C LEU A 1100 -2.23 66.14 15.84
N TYR A 1101 -3.38 66.63 15.38
CA TYR A 1101 -3.94 66.35 14.05
C TYR A 1101 -4.19 67.65 13.26
N ALA A 1102 -3.33 67.90 12.28
CA ALA A 1102 -3.29 69.14 11.50
C ALA A 1102 -3.10 68.87 9.98
N PRO A 1103 -3.94 68.04 9.33
CA PRO A 1103 -3.72 67.59 7.96
C PRO A 1103 -3.80 68.71 6.91
N SER A 1104 -4.38 69.86 7.27
CA SER A 1104 -4.42 71.08 6.46
C SER A 1104 -3.25 72.05 6.70
N VAL A 1105 -2.34 71.76 7.64
CA VAL A 1105 -1.11 72.56 7.89
C VAL A 1105 0.07 71.93 7.16
N THR A 1106 0.57 72.60 6.12
CA THR A 1106 1.70 72.16 5.28
C THR A 1106 2.99 72.95 5.52
N SER A 1107 3.01 73.88 6.48
CA SER A 1107 4.20 74.62 6.89
C SER A 1107 4.01 75.24 8.29
N VAL A 1108 5.07 75.27 9.09
CA VAL A 1108 5.08 75.92 10.40
C VAL A 1108 6.34 76.79 10.53
N ALA A 1109 6.19 78.08 10.84
CA ALA A 1109 7.33 79.01 10.89
C ALA A 1109 8.24 78.80 12.12
N GLN A 1110 7.71 78.20 13.20
CA GLN A 1110 8.47 77.74 14.36
C GLN A 1110 8.17 76.26 14.64
N ALA A 1111 9.22 75.44 14.70
CA ALA A 1111 9.14 74.00 14.98
C ALA A 1111 8.26 73.71 16.22
N PRO A 1112 7.13 72.99 16.08
CA PRO A 1112 6.26 72.61 17.18
C PRO A 1112 7.01 71.96 18.34
N VAL A 1113 6.72 72.39 19.57
CA VAL A 1113 7.26 71.78 20.79
C VAL A 1113 6.09 71.16 21.56
N ILE A 1114 6.13 69.86 21.83
CA ILE A 1114 5.12 69.09 22.59
C ILE A 1114 5.86 68.38 23.75
N HIS A 1115 5.23 68.13 24.90
CA HIS A 1115 5.88 67.25 25.90
C HIS A 1115 5.78 65.79 25.45
N ASP A 1116 4.57 65.23 25.41
CA ASP A 1116 4.37 63.82 25.03
C ASP A 1116 2.98 63.51 24.44
N ILE A 1117 2.84 62.30 23.89
CA ILE A 1117 1.59 61.70 23.40
C ILE A 1117 1.51 60.26 23.92
N ASP A 1118 0.45 59.92 24.66
CA ASP A 1118 0.16 58.57 25.17
C ASP A 1118 -1.30 58.17 24.90
N ALA A 1119 -1.51 56.90 24.56
CA ALA A 1119 -2.82 56.27 24.49
C ALA A 1119 -2.97 55.29 25.68
N THR A 1120 -3.94 55.54 26.55
CA THR A 1120 -4.05 54.90 27.87
C THR A 1120 -4.08 53.37 27.81
N VAL A 1121 -3.43 52.67 28.76
CA VAL A 1121 -3.42 51.20 28.88
C VAL A 1121 -4.82 50.60 28.69
N GLY A 1122 -4.97 49.72 27.68
CA GLY A 1122 -6.23 49.03 27.37
C GLY A 1122 -7.30 49.92 26.72
N GLY A 1123 -6.98 51.16 26.39
CA GLY A 1123 -7.81 52.09 25.62
C GLY A 1123 -7.70 51.88 24.11
N THR A 1124 -8.66 52.46 23.38
CA THR A 1124 -8.78 52.41 21.92
C THR A 1124 -8.56 53.79 21.29
N ALA A 1125 -7.71 54.63 21.91
CA ALA A 1125 -7.29 55.88 21.30
C ALA A 1125 -6.18 55.62 20.27
N GLU A 1126 -6.30 56.20 19.08
CA GLU A 1126 -5.26 56.23 18.08
C GLU A 1126 -4.35 57.47 18.31
N PRO A 1127 -3.03 57.29 18.45
CA PRO A 1127 -2.10 58.40 18.61
C PRO A 1127 -1.65 58.97 17.25
N TYR A 1128 -1.76 60.30 17.10
CA TYR A 1128 -1.41 61.03 15.87
C TYR A 1128 -0.38 62.15 16.14
N LEU A 1129 0.59 62.26 15.24
CA LEU A 1129 1.43 63.44 15.08
C LEU A 1129 1.46 63.81 13.60
N TYR A 1130 0.38 64.46 13.15
CA TYR A 1130 -0.02 64.50 11.75
C TYR A 1130 -0.08 65.92 11.21
N PHE A 1131 0.68 66.17 10.16
CA PHE A 1131 0.65 67.42 9.38
C PHE A 1131 0.31 67.11 7.92
N GLY A 1132 -0.14 68.13 7.19
CA GLY A 1132 -0.34 68.05 5.75
C GLY A 1132 0.98 67.78 5.03
N PRO A 1133 1.01 66.92 3.99
CA PRO A 1133 2.21 66.71 3.21
C PRO A 1133 2.62 67.99 2.48
N ALA A 1134 3.93 68.22 2.38
CA ALA A 1134 4.48 69.30 1.57
C ALA A 1134 3.99 69.20 0.11
N GLY A 1135 3.85 70.35 -0.55
CA GLY A 1135 3.83 70.41 -2.01
C GLY A 1135 5.13 69.86 -2.61
N SER A 1136 5.24 69.80 -3.94
CA SER A 1136 6.37 69.15 -4.64
C SER A 1136 7.72 69.90 -4.60
N GLY A 1137 7.98 70.67 -3.54
CA GLY A 1137 9.26 71.31 -3.21
C GLY A 1137 9.62 71.03 -1.74
N ALA A 1138 10.90 70.96 -1.41
CA ALA A 1138 11.35 70.47 -0.10
C ALA A 1138 11.05 71.42 1.08
N ASP A 1139 10.67 72.67 0.82
CA ASP A 1139 10.49 73.75 1.80
C ASP A 1139 9.11 73.71 2.52
N GLY A 1140 8.65 72.51 2.91
CA GLY A 1140 7.31 72.31 3.49
C GLY A 1140 7.19 71.14 4.47
N LEU A 1141 8.30 70.60 4.98
CA LEU A 1141 8.27 69.50 5.95
C LEU A 1141 8.47 70.00 7.38
N VAL A 1142 7.72 69.45 8.33
CA VAL A 1142 7.70 69.91 9.73
C VAL A 1142 8.72 69.13 10.57
N THR A 1143 9.54 69.85 11.35
CA THR A 1143 10.29 69.28 12.49
C THR A 1143 9.49 69.50 13.76
N VAL A 1144 9.14 68.43 14.47
CA VAL A 1144 8.51 68.47 15.80
C VAL A 1144 9.57 68.18 16.86
N LYS A 1145 9.46 68.82 18.03
CA LYS A 1145 10.31 68.59 19.20
C LYS A 1145 9.51 67.97 20.33
N MET A 1146 9.90 66.77 20.75
CA MET A 1146 9.37 66.10 21.93
C MET A 1146 10.22 66.49 23.14
N ALA A 1147 9.65 67.30 24.03
CA ALA A 1147 10.35 67.97 25.11
C ALA A 1147 10.23 67.16 26.41
N GLY A 1148 11.14 66.20 26.60
CA GLY A 1148 11.24 65.36 27.79
C GLY A 1148 10.25 64.19 27.86
N GLY A 1149 9.33 64.06 26.89
CA GLY A 1149 8.53 62.86 26.68
C GLY A 1149 9.29 61.77 25.92
N ASP A 1150 8.71 60.56 25.86
CA ASP A 1150 9.26 59.36 25.24
C ASP A 1150 8.40 58.77 24.10
N LEU A 1151 7.22 59.34 23.81
CA LEU A 1151 6.23 58.86 22.84
C LEU A 1151 5.75 57.42 23.10
N LYS A 1152 5.89 56.88 24.31
CA LYS A 1152 5.49 55.50 24.61
C LYS A 1152 3.96 55.35 24.56
N GLN A 1153 3.47 54.50 23.65
CA GLN A 1153 2.05 54.19 23.56
C GLN A 1153 1.69 53.03 24.49
N ASN A 1154 0.97 53.33 25.58
CA ASN A 1154 0.64 52.33 26.60
C ASN A 1154 -0.45 51.32 26.19
N ASN A 1155 -1.04 51.44 25.00
CA ASN A 1155 -2.00 50.49 24.41
C ASN A 1155 -1.43 49.67 23.23
N ASP A 1156 -0.10 49.68 23.03
CA ASP A 1156 0.61 48.99 21.94
C ASP A 1156 0.22 49.47 20.51
N PHE A 1157 -0.43 50.63 20.35
CA PHE A 1157 -0.72 51.19 19.02
C PHE A 1157 0.47 51.99 18.47
N ASN A 1158 0.59 52.04 17.13
CA ASN A 1158 1.60 52.86 16.46
C ASN A 1158 1.17 54.32 16.38
N VAL A 1159 2.11 55.26 16.46
CA VAL A 1159 1.84 56.70 16.26
C VAL A 1159 1.77 56.99 14.76
N THR A 1160 0.63 57.48 14.29
CA THR A 1160 0.41 57.79 12.87
C THR A 1160 0.97 59.16 12.53
N VAL A 1161 1.89 59.21 11.57
CA VAL A 1161 2.67 60.40 11.20
C VAL A 1161 2.57 60.79 9.73
N SER A 1162 2.44 62.10 9.48
CA SER A 1162 2.41 62.71 8.14
C SER A 1162 3.00 64.13 8.18
N GLY A 1163 3.50 64.62 7.04
CA GLY A 1163 4.06 65.97 6.88
C GLY A 1163 5.41 66.22 7.59
N LEU A 1164 5.95 65.23 8.31
CA LEU A 1164 7.18 65.35 9.09
C LEU A 1164 8.45 65.10 8.24
N VAL A 1165 9.49 65.88 8.51
CA VAL A 1165 10.89 65.49 8.19
C VAL A 1165 11.58 64.86 9.42
N GLN A 1166 11.21 65.29 10.63
CA GLN A 1166 11.96 64.96 11.83
C GLN A 1166 11.09 65.04 13.10
N VAL A 1167 11.27 64.06 13.98
CA VAL A 1167 10.84 64.08 15.38
C VAL A 1167 12.12 64.17 16.22
N GLN A 1168 12.31 65.30 16.90
CA GLN A 1168 13.52 65.58 17.66
C GLN A 1168 13.24 65.40 19.17
N MET A 1169 13.78 64.36 19.77
CA MET A 1169 13.73 64.14 21.22
C MET A 1169 14.71 65.11 21.89
N VAL A 1170 14.22 65.98 22.77
CA VAL A 1170 14.99 67.05 23.43
C VAL A 1170 14.63 67.13 24.92
N ALA A 1171 15.47 67.80 25.71
CA ALA A 1171 15.12 68.08 27.11
C ALA A 1171 13.91 69.05 27.21
N GLY A 1172 13.01 68.76 28.15
CA GLY A 1172 11.83 69.56 28.46
C GLY A 1172 11.84 70.14 29.87
N GLN A 1173 10.75 70.82 30.24
CA GLN A 1173 10.59 71.41 31.57
C GLN A 1173 9.11 71.47 31.97
N SER A 1174 8.76 70.88 33.11
CA SER A 1174 7.39 70.98 33.63
C SER A 1174 7.08 72.41 34.09
N SER A 1175 5.80 72.73 34.25
CA SER A 1175 5.37 74.05 34.74
C SER A 1175 5.82 74.40 36.17
N ASN A 1176 6.40 73.45 36.90
CA ASN A 1176 7.07 73.69 38.18
C ASN A 1176 8.56 74.10 38.03
N GLY A 1177 9.08 74.12 36.81
CA GLY A 1177 10.49 74.37 36.52
C GLY A 1177 11.38 73.12 36.61
N VAL A 1178 10.79 71.93 36.83
CA VAL A 1178 11.52 70.66 36.88
C VAL A 1178 11.97 70.31 35.47
N LEU A 1179 13.29 70.30 35.24
CA LEU A 1179 13.88 69.86 33.98
C LEU A 1179 13.73 68.34 33.81
N VAL A 1180 13.34 67.91 32.61
CA VAL A 1180 13.28 66.50 32.22
C VAL A 1180 14.26 66.29 31.07
N PRO A 1181 15.22 65.35 31.17
CA PRO A 1181 16.12 65.06 30.05
C PRO A 1181 15.33 64.49 28.86
N GLY A 1182 15.84 64.66 27.64
CA GLY A 1182 15.24 64.01 26.47
C GLY A 1182 15.32 62.49 26.63
N GLN A 1183 14.22 61.80 26.30
CA GLN A 1183 14.13 60.35 26.38
C GLN A 1183 14.37 59.71 25.01
N LEU A 1184 14.68 58.41 25.01
CA LEU A 1184 14.60 57.55 23.84
C LEU A 1184 13.13 57.45 23.38
N CYS A 1185 12.88 57.50 22.07
CA CYS A 1185 11.56 57.22 21.53
C CYS A 1185 11.19 55.75 21.74
N GLN A 1186 10.01 55.50 22.32
CA GLN A 1186 9.45 54.16 22.57
C GLN A 1186 8.25 53.83 21.68
N ALA A 1187 7.80 54.76 20.83
CA ALA A 1187 6.82 54.47 19.77
C ALA A 1187 7.45 53.87 18.52
N HIS A 1188 6.66 53.03 17.85
CA HIS A 1188 6.74 52.87 16.39
C HIS A 1188 5.97 54.01 15.72
N LEU A 1189 6.64 54.79 14.86
CA LEU A 1189 6.02 55.81 14.02
C LEU A 1189 5.67 55.20 12.66
N VAL A 1190 4.39 55.20 12.26
CA VAL A 1190 3.94 54.67 10.97
C VAL A 1190 3.34 55.76 10.08
N ASN A 1191 3.59 55.66 8.78
CA ASN A 1191 2.97 56.56 7.81
C ASN A 1191 1.57 56.07 7.36
N ASP A 1192 0.88 56.87 6.55
CA ASP A 1192 -0.39 56.56 5.86
C ASP A 1192 -0.48 55.17 5.19
N ALA A 1193 0.64 54.54 4.85
CA ALA A 1193 0.70 53.22 4.21
C ALA A 1193 1.03 52.08 5.21
N GLY A 1194 1.02 52.36 6.52
CA GLY A 1194 1.36 51.40 7.57
C GLY A 1194 2.85 51.06 7.64
N VAL A 1195 3.72 51.80 6.96
CA VAL A 1195 5.17 51.55 6.94
C VAL A 1195 5.82 52.26 8.13
N ASP A 1196 6.59 51.50 8.91
CA ASP A 1196 7.44 52.04 9.98
C ASP A 1196 8.48 53.01 9.40
N VAL A 1197 8.52 54.20 9.96
CA VAL A 1197 9.42 55.31 9.58
C VAL A 1197 10.19 55.85 10.80
N THR A 1198 10.21 55.12 11.91
CA THR A 1198 10.81 55.53 13.20
C THR A 1198 12.28 55.90 13.03
N GLU A 1199 13.11 54.98 12.54
CA GLU A 1199 14.56 55.20 12.31
C GLU A 1199 14.86 56.34 11.31
N ARG A 1200 13.88 56.72 10.47
CA ARG A 1200 14.02 57.77 9.46
C ARG A 1200 13.65 59.16 9.98
N LEU A 1201 12.75 59.24 10.97
CA LEU A 1201 12.23 60.51 11.50
C LEU A 1201 12.80 60.85 12.89
N VAL A 1202 13.00 59.86 13.75
CA VAL A 1202 13.44 60.08 15.14
C VAL A 1202 14.91 60.47 15.18
N THR A 1203 15.21 61.52 15.95
CA THR A 1203 16.58 61.98 16.23
C THR A 1203 16.66 62.48 17.67
N GLY A 1204 17.73 62.16 18.39
CA GLY A 1204 17.83 62.48 19.81
C GLY A 1204 18.88 61.64 20.55
N PRO A 1205 18.85 61.65 21.89
CA PRO A 1205 19.51 60.64 22.73
C PRO A 1205 18.88 59.24 22.58
#